data_AF-A0A953B4S1-F1
#
_entry.id   AF-A0A953B4S1-F1
#
_cell.length_a   1.000
_cell.length_b   1.000
_cell.length_c   1.000
_cell.angle_alpha   90.00
_cell.angle_beta   90.00
_cell.angle_gamma   90.00
#
_symmetry.space_group_name_H-M   'P 1'
#
loop_
_entity.id
_entity.type
_entity.pdbx_description
1 polymer ?
#
loop_
_entity_poly.entity_id
_entity_poly.type
_entity_poly.pdbx_seq_one_letter_code
_entity_poly.pdbx_strand_id
1 'polypeptide(L)'
;MMERFFDESGGMQLVLHAPFGSRINRAWGLALRKRFCRSFNFELQAAATDDAIVISLGTQHSFPLDEVFRYLNSRTVRDLLVQALLDAPMFTIRWRWNVSRALAVPRFRGGSKLAAPLQRMESENLLAAVFPDQLACLEHVVGDREIPDHPLVNQTINDCLTEAMDIDGLEAVLRKIERGEVRCIARDLPEPSPLAAEILNARPYAFLDNAPLEERRTQAVYTRRASEKNGSDGLGILDASAIERVTADAWPKATNADELHDALMLAGVMTPGEIERTAGRDRATDFISMLVGERRITRLLLSGRNFNGDRNRCRARAAAIFWVAAERLPMLRAVYPHGALDPELTMPDPIRAANWEQADATRELVRGRLEICGPITANELAGVLLLPPPQIDAALLALEAEGFVLRGKFRASGAQDAERCPENGGARSEWCERRLLARIHRLTIDRLRAEIQPVSVQEFCRFLFAWQRVDALHRADGPEGLASVLEQLDGCELPLAAWESAVLPARVNDYDPEWLDRLCFSGRVGWGRLSAPQGSALTKTPGEDRRFRNRRSLRSIPGPLRSSPIALYQRENLHDWLSLARASSAIEVSVTNQTVLGELQSGGALFFAELVRRTGLLPSQVEEALAQLAALGLVTSDSFDGLRALLVPSNKRPTFGRNIGNRRRKTNLASVEYAGRWSLLRGKQPFSAANGHSSPSSSNDRPGQNPGGDRRQDASLPLREAALEKFARLLLHRYGVVFRRLLERESFQISWYELGRIYRRWEARGEIRGGYFIGGVGGEQFALPEAIGLLRSIRKAHPNGELITLSAADPLNLQGILTPGPRIAALTANRILFRDGLPLAALEAGEIHKLADTPASDLEIERHLRVGKLPPRLRPYYK
;
A
#
# COMPACT_ATOMS: atom_id res chain seq x y z
N MET A 1 11.55 -0.48 -27.48
CA MET A 1 11.66 0.85 -26.83
C MET A 1 12.58 0.70 -25.63
N MET A 2 13.52 1.61 -25.40
CA MET A 2 14.34 1.65 -24.19
C MET A 2 13.85 2.77 -23.29
N GLU A 3 13.68 2.47 -22.02
CA GLU A 3 13.45 3.47 -20.99
C GLU A 3 14.49 3.34 -19.87
N ARG A 4 14.91 4.49 -19.34
CA ARG A 4 15.84 4.56 -18.21
C ARG A 4 15.24 5.44 -17.13
N PHE A 5 15.29 4.97 -15.88
CA PHE A 5 14.75 5.69 -14.71
C PHE A 5 15.62 5.43 -13.47
N PHE A 6 15.45 6.22 -12.43
CA PHE A 6 16.23 6.12 -11.20
C PHE A 6 15.72 5.01 -10.27
N ASP A 7 16.62 4.41 -9.50
CA ASP A 7 16.30 3.54 -8.37
C ASP A 7 16.44 4.28 -7.02
N GLU A 8 15.97 3.66 -5.94
CA GLU A 8 16.02 4.26 -4.59
C GLU A 8 17.44 4.45 -4.04
N SER A 9 18.41 3.71 -4.57
CA SER A 9 19.83 3.84 -4.20
C SER A 9 20.53 4.99 -4.94
N GLY A 10 19.83 5.66 -5.86
CA GLY A 10 20.37 6.69 -6.75
C GLY A 10 21.05 6.14 -8.00
N GLY A 11 21.07 4.82 -8.17
CA GLY A 11 21.41 4.14 -9.42
C GLY A 11 20.31 4.31 -10.46
N MET A 12 20.49 3.68 -11.62
CA MET A 12 19.50 3.72 -12.70
C MET A 12 19.14 2.31 -13.14
N GLN A 13 17.90 2.13 -13.59
CA GLN A 13 17.46 0.92 -14.26
C GLN A 13 17.22 1.23 -15.72
N LEU A 14 17.74 0.38 -16.58
CA LEU A 14 17.52 0.41 -18.02
C LEU A 14 16.60 -0.74 -18.39
N VAL A 15 15.42 -0.45 -18.92
CA VAL A 15 14.45 -1.44 -19.38
C VAL A 15 14.30 -1.34 -20.90
N LEU A 16 14.60 -2.43 -21.60
CA LEU A 16 14.34 -2.58 -23.02
C LEU A 16 13.05 -3.39 -23.21
N HIS A 17 12.02 -2.74 -23.73
CA HIS A 17 10.79 -3.36 -24.19
C HIS A 17 11.01 -4.00 -25.56
N ALA A 18 10.95 -5.33 -25.59
CA ALA A 18 11.29 -6.20 -26.71
C ALA A 18 10.38 -7.44 -26.73
N PRO A 19 9.24 -7.42 -27.46
CA PRO A 19 8.29 -8.53 -27.54
C PRO A 19 8.77 -9.63 -28.51
N PHE A 20 10.04 -10.03 -28.41
CA PHE A 20 10.66 -11.05 -29.27
C PHE A 20 10.75 -12.42 -28.59
N GLY A 21 10.27 -12.55 -27.34
CA GLY A 21 10.27 -13.78 -26.57
C GLY A 21 11.56 -13.99 -25.76
N SER A 22 11.44 -14.78 -24.69
CA SER A 22 12.50 -14.93 -23.68
C SER A 22 13.79 -15.52 -24.22
N ARG A 23 13.73 -16.36 -25.27
CA ARG A 23 14.93 -16.98 -25.85
C ARG A 23 15.83 -15.97 -26.56
N ILE A 24 15.23 -15.05 -27.33
CA ILE A 24 15.94 -13.95 -28.00
C ILE A 24 16.36 -12.91 -26.96
N ASN A 25 15.46 -12.53 -26.06
CA ASN A 25 15.75 -11.53 -25.03
C ASN A 25 16.85 -11.99 -24.06
N ARG A 26 16.93 -13.27 -23.73
CA ARG A 26 18.02 -13.84 -22.92
C ARG A 26 19.37 -13.75 -23.62
N ALA A 27 19.43 -14.11 -24.90
CA ALA A 27 20.64 -13.98 -25.71
C ALA A 27 21.08 -12.50 -25.78
N TRP A 28 20.13 -11.61 -26.04
CA TRP A 28 20.39 -10.18 -26.13
C TRP A 28 20.86 -9.60 -24.80
N GLY A 29 20.22 -9.96 -23.69
CA GLY A 29 20.57 -9.49 -22.34
C GLY A 29 21.96 -9.92 -21.91
N LEU A 30 22.34 -11.18 -22.13
CA LEU A 30 23.69 -11.68 -21.83
C LEU A 30 24.76 -10.98 -22.67
N ALA A 31 24.50 -10.80 -23.97
CA ALA A 31 25.42 -10.10 -24.87
C ALA A 31 25.59 -8.63 -24.46
N LEU A 32 24.49 -7.92 -24.14
CA LEU A 32 24.56 -6.55 -23.65
C LEU A 32 25.35 -6.47 -22.34
N ARG A 33 25.06 -7.35 -21.36
CA ARG A 33 25.77 -7.41 -20.07
C ARG A 33 27.28 -7.50 -20.27
N LYS A 34 27.75 -8.45 -21.09
CA LYS A 34 29.19 -8.63 -21.35
C LYS A 34 29.81 -7.43 -22.06
N ARG A 35 29.08 -6.79 -22.99
CA ARG A 35 29.55 -5.57 -23.68
C ARG A 35 29.72 -4.39 -22.72
N PHE A 36 28.78 -4.20 -21.81
CA PHE A 36 28.89 -3.20 -20.76
C PHE A 36 30.04 -3.50 -19.80
N CYS A 37 30.21 -4.76 -19.37
CA CYS A 37 31.33 -5.17 -18.51
C CYS A 37 32.69 -4.84 -19.14
N ARG A 38 32.88 -5.08 -20.44
CA ARG A 38 34.12 -4.73 -21.16
C ARG A 38 34.36 -3.23 -21.28
N SER A 39 33.30 -2.43 -21.35
CA SER A 39 33.40 -0.98 -21.58
C SER A 39 33.55 -0.20 -20.28
N PHE A 40 32.95 -0.68 -19.18
CA PHE A 40 32.84 0.06 -17.91
C PHE A 40 33.50 -0.66 -16.72
N ASN A 41 34.17 -1.80 -16.94
CA ASN A 41 34.90 -2.60 -15.95
C ASN A 41 34.10 -2.88 -14.64
N PHE A 42 32.83 -3.26 -14.76
CA PHE A 42 31.93 -3.55 -13.64
C PHE A 42 30.91 -4.63 -14.01
N GLU A 43 30.56 -5.50 -13.06
CA GLU A 43 29.58 -6.58 -13.25
C GLU A 43 28.14 -6.07 -13.05
N LEU A 44 27.35 -6.04 -14.13
CA LEU A 44 25.98 -5.53 -14.10
C LEU A 44 24.96 -6.64 -13.84
N GLN A 45 23.96 -6.34 -13.02
CA GLN A 45 22.81 -7.22 -12.84
C GLN A 45 21.87 -7.12 -14.06
N ALA A 46 21.47 -8.26 -14.61
CA ALA A 46 20.58 -8.32 -15.78
C ALA A 46 19.45 -9.36 -15.63
N ALA A 47 18.29 -9.04 -16.19
CA ALA A 47 17.13 -9.93 -16.28
C ALA A 47 16.52 -9.90 -17.68
N ALA A 48 15.90 -11.00 -18.09
CA ALA A 48 15.19 -11.11 -19.36
C ALA A 48 13.87 -11.89 -19.18
N THR A 49 12.78 -11.27 -19.63
CA THR A 49 11.44 -11.85 -19.72
C THR A 49 11.05 -12.05 -21.19
N ASP A 50 9.84 -12.56 -21.45
CA ASP A 50 9.33 -12.69 -22.82
C ASP A 50 9.18 -11.34 -23.54
N ASP A 51 8.90 -10.28 -22.78
CA ASP A 51 8.57 -8.98 -23.33
C ASP A 51 9.66 -7.92 -23.10
N ALA A 52 10.68 -8.20 -22.29
CA ALA A 52 11.69 -7.19 -21.95
C ALA A 52 13.02 -7.72 -21.43
N ILE A 53 13.99 -6.79 -21.38
CA ILE A 53 15.30 -6.96 -20.76
C ILE A 53 15.50 -5.83 -19.75
N VAL A 54 15.99 -6.14 -18.55
CA VAL A 54 16.33 -5.16 -17.52
C VAL A 54 17.83 -5.23 -17.25
N ILE A 55 18.47 -4.07 -17.18
CA ILE A 55 19.88 -3.91 -16.82
C ILE A 55 19.95 -2.86 -15.69
N SER A 56 20.50 -3.26 -14.55
CA SER A 56 20.71 -2.35 -13.42
C SER A 56 22.05 -1.66 -13.53
N LEU A 57 22.03 -0.34 -13.67
CA LEU A 57 23.20 0.53 -13.78
C LEU A 57 23.56 1.14 -12.43
N GLY A 58 24.85 1.13 -12.09
CA GLY A 58 25.38 1.89 -10.95
C GLY A 58 25.33 3.41 -11.16
N THR A 59 25.67 4.16 -10.10
CA THR A 59 25.63 5.64 -10.05
C THR A 59 26.67 6.33 -10.94
N GLN A 60 27.73 5.62 -11.35
CA GLN A 60 28.86 6.18 -12.11
C GLN A 60 28.69 6.10 -13.64
N HIS A 61 27.66 5.43 -14.15
CA HIS A 61 27.52 5.20 -15.59
C HIS A 61 26.60 6.22 -16.25
N SER A 62 27.08 6.80 -17.35
CA SER A 62 26.34 7.70 -18.21
C SER A 62 26.66 7.40 -19.66
N PHE A 63 25.62 7.31 -20.47
CA PHE A 63 25.74 7.20 -21.92
C PHE A 63 24.42 7.69 -22.54
N PRO A 64 24.47 8.20 -23.78
CA PRO A 64 23.28 8.47 -24.56
C PRO A 64 22.49 7.17 -24.77
N LEU A 65 21.22 7.18 -24.37
CA LEU A 65 20.39 5.98 -24.35
C LEU A 65 20.11 5.42 -25.76
N ASP A 66 20.14 6.28 -26.77
CA ASP A 66 19.98 5.93 -28.18
C ASP A 66 21.16 5.15 -28.77
N GLU A 67 22.37 5.33 -28.23
CA GLU A 67 23.57 4.61 -28.68
C GLU A 67 23.56 3.13 -28.28
N VAL A 68 22.85 2.76 -27.21
CA VAL A 68 22.82 1.38 -26.68
C VAL A 68 22.32 0.37 -27.72
N PHE A 69 21.39 0.79 -28.60
CA PHE A 69 20.91 -0.05 -29.69
C PHE A 69 22.01 -0.46 -30.67
N ARG A 70 23.12 0.28 -30.74
CA ARG A 70 24.26 0.07 -31.64
C ARG A 70 25.45 -0.62 -30.97
N TYR A 71 25.36 -0.92 -29.67
CA TYR A 71 26.47 -1.55 -28.93
C TYR A 71 26.74 -2.99 -29.37
N LEU A 72 25.74 -3.66 -29.94
CA LEU A 72 25.85 -4.99 -30.51
C LEU A 72 25.73 -4.92 -32.03
N ASN A 73 26.58 -5.69 -32.71
CA ASN A 73 26.59 -5.82 -34.16
C ASN A 73 26.24 -7.26 -34.54
N SER A 74 25.44 -7.42 -35.61
CA SER A 74 25.00 -8.73 -36.09
C SER A 74 26.15 -9.68 -36.46
N ARG A 75 27.33 -9.16 -36.84
CA ARG A 75 28.51 -9.96 -37.22
C ARG A 75 29.32 -10.47 -36.03
N THR A 76 29.30 -9.76 -34.90
CA THR A 76 30.16 -10.05 -33.75
C THR A 76 29.39 -10.53 -32.52
N VAL A 77 28.05 -10.47 -32.54
CA VAL A 77 27.23 -10.83 -31.38
C VAL A 77 27.38 -12.29 -30.98
N ARG A 78 27.63 -13.19 -31.95
CA ARG A 78 27.79 -14.63 -31.70
C ARG A 78 29.00 -14.90 -30.81
N ASP A 79 30.17 -14.39 -31.20
CA ASP A 79 31.42 -14.60 -30.46
C ASP A 79 31.33 -13.97 -29.06
N LEU A 80 30.72 -12.78 -28.98
CA LEU A 80 30.50 -12.10 -27.70
C LEU A 80 29.55 -12.87 -26.79
N LEU A 81 28.46 -13.43 -27.33
CA LEU A 81 27.51 -14.24 -26.58
C LEU A 81 28.14 -15.56 -26.12
N VAL A 82 29.00 -16.17 -26.94
CA VAL A 82 29.77 -17.36 -26.54
C VAL A 82 30.63 -17.03 -25.32
N GLN A 83 31.35 -15.90 -25.31
CA GLN A 83 32.12 -15.50 -24.14
C GLN A 83 31.24 -15.14 -22.93
N ALA A 84 30.03 -14.60 -23.15
CA ALA A 84 29.09 -14.26 -22.09
C ALA A 84 28.41 -15.49 -21.45
N LEU A 85 28.10 -16.52 -22.24
CA LEU A 85 27.38 -17.70 -21.78
C LEU A 85 28.26 -18.63 -20.94
N LEU A 86 29.59 -18.56 -21.12
CA LEU A 86 30.54 -19.33 -20.32
C LEU A 86 30.40 -18.99 -18.83
N ASP A 87 30.23 -17.71 -18.48
CA ASP A 87 30.00 -17.30 -17.09
C ASP A 87 28.55 -17.54 -16.61
N ALA A 88 27.64 -17.94 -17.50
CA ALA A 88 26.23 -18.10 -17.17
C ALA A 88 25.94 -19.47 -16.53
N PRO A 89 25.04 -19.55 -15.52
CA PRO A 89 24.73 -20.80 -14.81
C PRO A 89 24.16 -21.90 -15.71
N MET A 90 23.57 -21.53 -16.85
CA MET A 90 23.01 -22.49 -17.80
C MET A 90 24.06 -23.38 -18.45
N PHE A 91 25.30 -22.91 -18.61
CA PHE A 91 26.38 -23.68 -19.23
C PHE A 91 26.68 -24.94 -18.41
N THR A 92 26.88 -24.82 -17.10
CA THR A 92 27.19 -25.95 -16.21
C THR A 92 26.04 -26.96 -16.14
N ILE A 93 24.79 -26.47 -16.20
CA ILE A 93 23.59 -27.33 -16.24
C ILE A 93 23.55 -28.14 -17.54
N ARG A 94 23.76 -27.49 -18.69
CA ARG A 94 23.74 -28.15 -20.01
C ARG A 94 24.93 -29.08 -20.21
N TRP A 95 26.11 -28.70 -19.71
CA TRP A 95 27.29 -29.55 -19.67
C TRP A 95 26.98 -30.88 -18.96
N ARG A 96 26.43 -30.81 -17.74
CA ARG A 96 26.05 -32.02 -16.97
C ARG A 96 25.05 -32.89 -17.73
N TRP A 97 24.09 -32.29 -18.43
CA TRP A 97 23.15 -33.04 -19.27
C TRP A 97 23.84 -33.73 -20.43
N ASN A 98 24.73 -33.05 -21.13
CA ASN A 98 25.45 -33.59 -22.29
C ASN A 98 26.38 -34.71 -21.91
N VAL A 99 27.17 -34.52 -20.87
CA VAL A 99 28.06 -35.55 -20.31
C VAL A 99 27.26 -36.78 -19.84
N SER A 100 26.10 -36.58 -19.23
CA SER A 100 25.23 -37.68 -18.79
C SER A 100 24.53 -38.40 -19.96
N ARG A 101 24.13 -37.66 -21.01
CA ARG A 101 23.53 -38.22 -22.24
C ARG A 101 24.56 -39.01 -23.04
N ALA A 102 25.79 -38.50 -23.12
CA ALA A 102 26.92 -39.15 -23.78
C ALA A 102 27.50 -40.33 -22.98
N LEU A 103 26.97 -40.63 -21.78
CA LEU A 103 27.46 -41.66 -20.87
C LEU A 103 28.94 -41.46 -20.48
N ALA A 104 29.44 -40.22 -20.55
CA ALA A 104 30.81 -39.87 -20.19
C ALA A 104 31.04 -39.78 -18.67
N VAL A 105 29.97 -39.67 -17.88
CA VAL A 105 30.00 -39.79 -16.41
C VAL A 105 29.15 -40.98 -15.98
N PRO A 106 29.61 -41.77 -14.99
CA PRO A 106 28.85 -42.92 -14.48
C PRO A 106 27.49 -42.48 -13.93
N ARG A 107 26.43 -43.21 -14.30
CA ARG A 107 25.06 -43.00 -13.80
C ARG A 107 24.68 -43.96 -12.67
N PHE A 108 25.39 -45.07 -12.58
CA PHE A 108 25.20 -46.13 -11.60
C PHE A 108 26.55 -46.53 -11.01
N ARG A 109 26.57 -46.84 -9.71
CA ARG A 109 27.73 -47.40 -9.02
C ARG A 109 27.22 -48.48 -8.07
N GLY A 110 27.75 -49.70 -8.20
CA GLY A 110 27.31 -50.84 -7.37
C GLY A 110 25.82 -51.20 -7.54
N GLY A 111 25.27 -51.12 -8.76
CA GLY A 111 23.86 -51.46 -9.04
C GLY A 111 22.83 -50.42 -8.61
N SER A 112 23.25 -49.34 -7.94
CA SER A 112 22.38 -48.24 -7.50
C SER A 112 22.65 -46.97 -8.31
N LYS A 113 21.62 -46.13 -8.48
CA LYS A 113 21.73 -44.84 -9.19
C LYS A 113 22.54 -43.86 -8.35
N LEU A 114 23.52 -43.19 -8.96
CA LEU A 114 24.32 -42.18 -8.28
C LEU A 114 23.46 -40.98 -7.86
N ALA A 115 23.69 -40.50 -6.64
CA ALA A 115 23.00 -39.34 -6.11
C ALA A 115 23.36 -38.07 -6.90
N ALA A 116 22.41 -37.15 -7.04
CA ALA A 116 22.59 -35.94 -7.85
C ALA A 116 23.80 -35.06 -7.45
N PRO A 117 24.15 -34.90 -6.15
CA PRO A 117 25.36 -34.16 -5.76
C PRO A 117 26.65 -34.80 -6.27
N LEU A 118 26.77 -36.13 -6.18
CA LEU A 118 27.94 -36.85 -6.68
C LEU A 118 28.03 -36.76 -8.22
N GLN A 119 26.89 -36.84 -8.90
CA GLN A 119 26.84 -36.65 -10.36
C GLN A 119 27.29 -35.25 -10.79
N ARG A 120 27.05 -34.21 -9.95
CA ARG A 120 27.57 -32.85 -10.18
C ARG A 120 29.09 -32.82 -10.07
N MET A 121 29.63 -33.34 -8.97
CA MET A 121 31.07 -33.39 -8.73
C MET A 121 31.81 -34.10 -9.87
N GLU A 122 31.32 -35.27 -10.31
CA GLU A 122 31.94 -36.01 -11.41
C GLU A 122 31.85 -35.25 -12.76
N SER A 123 30.75 -34.52 -13.00
CA SER A 123 30.62 -33.71 -14.21
C SER A 123 31.52 -32.48 -14.20
N GLU A 124 31.73 -31.87 -13.04
CA GLU A 124 32.66 -30.75 -12.83
C GLU A 124 34.11 -31.21 -12.95
N ASN A 125 34.47 -32.38 -12.42
CA ASN A 125 35.79 -32.99 -12.60
C ASN A 125 36.11 -33.21 -14.09
N LEU A 126 35.14 -33.70 -14.86
CA LEU A 126 35.31 -33.85 -16.31
C LEU A 126 35.43 -32.49 -17.02
N LEU A 127 34.68 -31.48 -16.57
CA LEU A 127 34.82 -30.11 -17.11
C LEU A 127 36.22 -29.56 -16.88
N ALA A 128 36.78 -29.75 -15.67
CA ALA A 128 38.12 -29.30 -15.33
C ALA A 128 39.21 -29.97 -16.20
N ALA A 129 39.01 -31.23 -16.58
CA ALA A 129 39.94 -31.95 -17.43
C ALA A 129 39.86 -31.54 -18.91
N VAL A 130 38.64 -31.26 -19.41
CA VAL A 130 38.41 -30.99 -20.84
C VAL A 130 38.50 -29.50 -21.18
N PHE A 131 38.06 -28.63 -20.27
CA PHE A 131 38.02 -27.17 -20.45
C PHE A 131 38.46 -26.48 -19.15
N PRO A 132 39.76 -26.50 -18.82
CA PRO A 132 40.28 -25.95 -17.56
C PRO A 132 40.02 -24.43 -17.42
N ASP A 133 40.15 -23.68 -18.52
CA ASP A 133 39.91 -22.23 -18.58
C ASP A 133 38.51 -21.81 -18.13
N GLN A 134 37.53 -22.71 -18.24
CA GLN A 134 36.16 -22.47 -17.80
C GLN A 134 36.03 -22.40 -16.27
N LEU A 135 36.92 -23.07 -15.54
CA LEU A 135 36.97 -23.08 -14.07
C LEU A 135 38.15 -22.25 -13.53
N ALA A 136 38.92 -21.61 -14.41
CA ALA A 136 40.06 -20.80 -14.03
C ALA A 136 39.63 -19.57 -13.21
N CYS A 137 40.50 -19.17 -12.27
CA CYS A 137 40.31 -17.93 -11.53
C CYS A 137 40.33 -16.74 -12.50
N LEU A 138 39.41 -15.79 -12.31
CA LEU A 138 39.31 -14.59 -13.14
C LEU A 138 40.60 -13.75 -13.12
N GLU A 139 41.42 -13.84 -12.07
CA GLU A 139 42.71 -13.15 -11.97
C GLU A 139 43.77 -13.69 -12.94
N HIS A 140 43.61 -14.92 -13.44
CA HIS A 140 44.60 -15.59 -14.29
C HIS A 140 44.26 -15.52 -15.79
N VAL A 141 43.04 -15.15 -16.13
CA VAL A 141 42.57 -15.08 -17.52
C VAL A 141 42.72 -13.65 -18.04
N VAL A 142 43.62 -13.45 -19.00
CA VAL A 142 43.79 -12.17 -19.70
C VAL A 142 43.11 -12.24 -21.05
N GLY A 143 41.97 -11.56 -21.22
CA GLY A 143 41.24 -11.50 -22.49
C GLY A 143 40.06 -12.48 -22.59
N ASP A 144 39.76 -12.92 -23.80
CA ASP A 144 38.70 -13.90 -24.07
C ASP A 144 39.20 -15.33 -23.77
N ARG A 145 38.33 -16.20 -23.26
CA ARG A 145 38.70 -17.60 -22.95
C ARG A 145 38.91 -18.38 -24.24
N GLU A 146 39.98 -19.16 -24.30
CA GLU A 146 40.23 -20.08 -25.40
C GLU A 146 39.34 -21.32 -25.27
N ILE A 147 38.54 -21.59 -26.30
CA ILE A 147 37.58 -22.70 -26.28
C ILE A 147 38.24 -23.93 -26.90
N PRO A 148 38.36 -25.05 -26.16
CA PRO A 148 38.97 -26.26 -26.68
C PRO A 148 38.09 -26.92 -27.74
N ASP A 149 38.72 -27.47 -28.78
CA ASP A 149 38.01 -28.27 -29.78
C ASP A 149 37.68 -29.67 -29.24
N HIS A 150 36.55 -29.76 -28.54
CA HIS A 150 36.07 -31.00 -27.94
C HIS A 150 34.58 -31.21 -28.23
N PRO A 151 34.13 -32.40 -28.69
CA PRO A 151 32.74 -32.63 -29.09
C PRO A 151 31.70 -32.29 -28.02
N LEU A 152 31.97 -32.61 -26.74
CA LEU A 152 31.05 -32.28 -25.65
C LEU A 152 30.99 -30.78 -25.35
N VAL A 153 32.08 -30.04 -25.56
CA VAL A 153 32.13 -28.58 -25.37
C VAL A 153 31.37 -27.91 -26.50
N ASN A 154 31.68 -28.29 -27.75
CA ASN A 154 31.00 -27.81 -28.95
C ASN A 154 29.48 -28.06 -28.88
N GLN A 155 29.06 -29.27 -28.48
CA GLN A 155 27.64 -29.58 -28.31
C GLN A 155 27.00 -28.75 -27.19
N THR A 156 27.69 -28.55 -26.07
CA THR A 156 27.15 -27.76 -24.94
C THR A 156 26.98 -26.29 -25.31
N ILE A 157 27.94 -25.71 -26.02
CA ILE A 157 27.83 -24.34 -26.54
C ILE A 157 26.67 -24.27 -27.53
N ASN A 158 26.57 -25.22 -28.46
CA ASN A 158 25.48 -25.26 -29.44
C ASN A 158 24.10 -25.37 -28.78
N ASP A 159 23.92 -26.25 -27.80
CA ASP A 159 22.66 -26.40 -27.05
C ASP A 159 22.31 -25.11 -26.29
N CYS A 160 23.29 -24.43 -25.70
CA CYS A 160 23.08 -23.14 -25.05
C CYS A 160 22.64 -22.07 -26.04
N LEU A 161 23.27 -21.98 -27.22
CA LEU A 161 22.96 -20.98 -28.24
C LEU A 161 21.64 -21.21 -28.98
N THR A 162 21.26 -22.48 -29.19
CA THR A 162 20.17 -22.87 -30.11
C THR A 162 18.98 -23.53 -29.43
N GLU A 163 19.10 -24.08 -28.22
CA GLU A 163 17.95 -24.61 -27.46
C GLU A 163 17.58 -23.67 -26.30
N ALA A 164 18.54 -23.31 -25.46
CA ALA A 164 18.29 -22.44 -24.29
C ALA A 164 18.07 -20.97 -24.70
N MET A 165 18.67 -20.57 -25.82
CA MET A 165 18.60 -19.26 -26.45
C MET A 165 18.25 -19.41 -27.93
N ASP A 166 18.09 -18.28 -28.62
CA ASP A 166 17.92 -18.23 -30.07
C ASP A 166 18.86 -17.17 -30.67
N ILE A 167 20.08 -17.60 -31.00
CA ILE A 167 21.11 -16.72 -31.58
C ILE A 167 20.75 -16.28 -33.01
N ASP A 168 20.17 -17.16 -33.82
CA ASP A 168 19.84 -16.84 -35.21
C ASP A 168 18.71 -15.79 -35.26
N GLY A 169 17.73 -15.93 -34.36
CA GLY A 169 16.70 -14.92 -34.11
C GLY A 169 17.28 -13.57 -33.67
N LEU A 170 18.25 -13.58 -32.74
CA LEU A 170 18.94 -12.35 -32.31
C LEU A 170 19.69 -11.67 -33.47
N GLU A 171 20.46 -12.42 -34.25
CA GLU A 171 21.16 -11.90 -35.43
C GLU A 171 20.20 -11.31 -36.46
N ALA A 172 19.02 -11.91 -36.64
CA ALA A 172 17.98 -11.39 -37.51
C ALA A 172 17.41 -10.06 -36.99
N VAL A 173 17.15 -9.95 -35.68
CA VAL A 173 16.68 -8.70 -35.05
C VAL A 173 17.71 -7.59 -35.19
N LEU A 174 18.99 -7.87 -34.91
CA LEU A 174 20.07 -6.88 -35.05
C LEU A 174 20.24 -6.41 -36.51
N ARG A 175 20.17 -7.32 -37.49
CA ARG A 175 20.19 -6.95 -38.92
C ARG A 175 19.03 -6.02 -39.30
N LYS A 176 17.84 -6.23 -38.74
CA LYS A 176 16.68 -5.34 -38.97
C LYS A 176 16.88 -3.96 -38.34
N ILE A 177 17.50 -3.89 -37.17
CA ILE A 177 17.86 -2.62 -36.51
C ILE A 177 18.92 -1.88 -37.35
N GLU A 178 19.97 -2.56 -37.81
CA GLU A 178 21.04 -2.01 -38.66
C GLU A 178 20.50 -1.45 -39.98
N ARG A 179 19.48 -2.09 -40.56
CA ARG A 179 18.79 -1.64 -41.79
C ARG A 179 17.75 -0.53 -41.57
N GLY A 180 17.46 -0.18 -40.31
CA GLY A 180 16.41 0.79 -39.98
C GLY A 180 14.98 0.27 -40.17
N GLU A 181 14.77 -1.04 -40.33
CA GLU A 181 13.44 -1.65 -40.44
C GLU A 181 12.71 -1.66 -39.08
N VAL A 182 13.46 -1.62 -37.97
CA VAL A 182 12.93 -1.52 -36.60
C VAL A 182 13.14 -0.11 -36.07
N ARG A 183 12.04 0.55 -35.68
CA ARG A 183 12.11 1.87 -35.06
C ARG A 183 12.57 1.76 -33.61
N CYS A 184 13.74 2.33 -33.32
CA CYS A 184 14.26 2.44 -31.96
C CYS A 184 13.82 3.75 -31.30
N ILE A 185 13.34 3.68 -30.06
CA ILE A 185 12.90 4.83 -29.26
C ILE A 185 13.57 4.71 -27.90
N ALA A 186 14.26 5.76 -27.48
CA ALA A 186 14.91 5.91 -26.18
C ALA A 186 14.20 7.01 -25.36
N ARG A 187 13.88 6.74 -24.10
CA ARG A 187 13.23 7.70 -23.18
C ARG A 187 13.86 7.66 -21.79
N ASP A 188 14.31 8.81 -21.30
CA ASP A 188 14.63 8.98 -19.88
C ASP A 188 13.36 9.40 -19.14
N LEU A 189 12.99 8.63 -18.13
CA LEU A 189 11.80 8.84 -17.30
C LEU A 189 12.22 9.01 -15.84
N PRO A 190 11.53 9.85 -15.05
CA PRO A 190 11.76 9.92 -13.61
C PRO A 190 11.31 8.61 -12.94
N GLU A 191 10.17 8.08 -13.35
CA GLU A 191 9.56 6.88 -12.76
C GLU A 191 9.40 5.76 -13.81
N PRO A 192 9.36 4.49 -13.38
CA PRO A 192 9.11 3.37 -14.29
C PRO A 192 7.74 3.51 -14.98
N SER A 193 7.68 3.20 -16.27
CA SER A 193 6.40 3.11 -16.97
C SER A 193 5.55 1.95 -16.44
N PRO A 194 4.22 1.96 -16.71
CA PRO A 194 3.37 0.81 -16.37
C PRO A 194 3.85 -0.52 -16.98
N LEU A 195 4.51 -0.47 -18.14
CA LEU A 195 5.11 -1.66 -18.77
C LEU A 195 6.35 -2.11 -18.00
N ALA A 196 7.24 -1.20 -17.58
CA ALA A 196 8.37 -1.53 -16.70
C ALA A 196 7.94 -2.13 -15.37
N ALA A 197 6.82 -1.67 -14.81
CA ALA A 197 6.39 -2.06 -13.46
C ALA A 197 6.15 -3.58 -13.32
N GLU A 198 5.62 -4.23 -14.36
CA GLU A 198 5.47 -5.69 -14.37
C GLU A 198 6.83 -6.39 -14.41
N ILE A 199 7.76 -5.87 -15.20
CA ILE A 199 9.08 -6.45 -15.44
C ILE A 199 9.99 -6.30 -14.22
N LEU A 200 9.92 -5.18 -13.50
CA LEU A 200 10.68 -4.94 -12.27
C LEU A 200 10.29 -5.92 -11.14
N ASN A 201 9.02 -6.33 -11.14
CA ASN A 201 8.48 -7.34 -10.23
C ASN A 201 8.57 -8.77 -10.81
N ALA A 202 9.39 -8.99 -11.85
CA ALA A 202 9.52 -10.29 -12.49
C ALA A 202 9.96 -11.37 -11.48
N ARG A 203 9.45 -12.58 -11.70
CA ARG A 203 9.72 -13.74 -10.85
C ARG A 203 11.20 -14.16 -10.92
N PRO A 204 11.74 -14.85 -9.90
CA PRO A 204 13.17 -15.18 -9.78
C PRO A 204 13.80 -15.88 -10.99
N TYR A 205 13.02 -16.62 -11.79
CA TYR A 205 13.51 -17.34 -12.98
C TYR A 205 13.80 -16.43 -14.19
N ALA A 206 13.36 -15.18 -14.18
CA ALA A 206 13.60 -14.22 -15.27
C ALA A 206 15.03 -13.65 -15.23
N PHE A 207 15.74 -13.82 -14.12
CA PHE A 207 17.05 -13.22 -13.93
C PHE A 207 18.17 -14.09 -14.53
N LEU A 208 19.20 -13.43 -15.04
CA LEU A 208 20.34 -14.07 -15.70
C LEU A 208 21.49 -14.38 -14.73
N ASP A 209 21.41 -13.86 -13.51
CA ASP A 209 22.46 -13.93 -12.49
C ASP A 209 22.04 -14.73 -11.24
N ASN A 210 23.03 -15.20 -10.50
CA ASN A 210 22.87 -16.03 -9.29
C ASN A 210 22.73 -15.22 -7.99
N ALA A 211 22.71 -13.88 -8.02
CA ALA A 211 22.63 -13.07 -6.81
C ALA A 211 21.35 -13.39 -5.99
N PRO A 212 21.40 -13.50 -4.65
CA PRO A 212 20.21 -13.64 -3.80
C PRO A 212 19.15 -12.58 -4.10
N LEU A 213 17.87 -12.86 -3.86
CA LEU A 213 16.79 -11.94 -4.22
C LEU A 213 16.87 -10.62 -3.43
N GLU A 214 17.38 -10.69 -2.20
CA GLU A 214 17.49 -9.60 -1.24
C GLU A 214 18.57 -8.57 -1.61
N GLU A 215 19.56 -8.95 -2.42
CA GLU A 215 20.70 -8.10 -2.81
C GLU A 215 20.48 -7.39 -4.16
N ARG A 216 19.26 -7.47 -4.72
CA ARG A 216 18.97 -7.02 -6.09
C ARG A 216 18.41 -5.60 -6.14
N ARG A 217 19.01 -4.78 -7.02
CA ARG A 217 18.63 -3.37 -7.21
C ARG A 217 17.27 -3.17 -7.88
N THR A 218 16.78 -4.15 -8.65
CA THR A 218 15.47 -4.07 -9.31
C THR A 218 14.29 -4.02 -8.32
N GLN A 219 14.46 -4.58 -7.12
CA GLN A 219 13.47 -4.50 -6.03
C GLN A 219 13.49 -3.15 -5.30
N ALA A 220 14.60 -2.41 -5.41
CA ALA A 220 14.71 -1.05 -4.89
C ALA A 220 14.01 -0.03 -5.80
N VAL A 221 13.25 -0.46 -6.81
CA VAL A 221 12.41 0.43 -7.61
C VAL A 221 10.98 0.37 -7.10
N TYR A 222 10.52 1.52 -6.60
CA TYR A 222 9.14 1.67 -6.19
C TYR A 222 8.18 1.60 -7.40
N THR A 223 7.20 0.70 -7.35
CA THR A 223 6.15 0.61 -8.37
C THR A 223 4.86 1.23 -7.87
N ARG A 224 4.50 2.39 -8.44
CA ARG A 224 3.17 2.99 -8.25
C ARG A 224 2.13 2.13 -8.95
N ARG A 225 0.97 1.90 -8.33
CA ARG A 225 -0.19 1.35 -9.06
C ARG A 225 -0.59 2.38 -10.13
N ALA A 226 -0.62 1.96 -11.40
CA ALA A 226 -0.95 2.77 -12.58
C ALA A 226 -2.32 3.50 -12.55
N SER A 227 -3.10 3.38 -11.46
CA SER A 227 -4.42 3.97 -11.29
C SER A 227 -4.40 5.40 -10.75
N GLU A 228 -3.27 5.93 -10.27
CA GLU A 228 -3.14 7.33 -9.84
C GLU A 228 -2.83 8.24 -11.05
N LYS A 229 -3.77 8.29 -12.00
CA LYS A 229 -3.74 9.27 -13.09
C LYS A 229 -4.06 10.66 -12.55
N ASN A 230 -3.04 11.46 -12.27
CA ASN A 230 -3.16 12.91 -12.40
C ASN A 230 -2.60 13.32 -13.75
N GLY A 231 -3.50 13.70 -14.67
CA GLY A 231 -3.18 14.45 -15.89
C GLY A 231 -2.46 13.68 -17.00
N SER A 232 -2.97 13.82 -18.21
CA SER A 232 -2.37 13.34 -19.45
C SER A 232 -1.09 14.07 -19.88
N ASP A 233 -0.41 14.78 -18.98
CA ASP A 233 0.78 15.58 -19.28
C ASP A 233 2.01 15.07 -18.51
N GLY A 234 2.90 14.41 -19.26
CA GLY A 234 4.33 14.32 -18.96
C GLY A 234 4.76 13.34 -17.85
N LEU A 235 4.82 12.04 -18.17
CA LEU A 235 5.81 11.14 -17.55
C LEU A 235 7.20 11.78 -17.76
N GLY A 236 7.75 12.44 -16.74
CA GLY A 236 8.92 13.32 -16.96
C GLY A 236 9.08 14.47 -15.96
N ILE A 237 7.98 15.06 -15.52
CA ILE A 237 8.00 16.34 -14.78
C ILE A 237 8.30 16.07 -13.31
N LEU A 238 9.39 16.65 -12.81
CA LEU A 238 9.74 16.62 -11.38
C LEU A 238 8.90 17.66 -10.62
N ASP A 239 8.66 17.43 -9.32
CA ASP A 239 7.93 18.38 -8.49
C ASP A 239 8.68 19.71 -8.41
N ALA A 240 8.03 20.81 -8.78
CA ALA A 240 8.62 22.15 -8.80
C ALA A 240 9.17 22.54 -7.42
N SER A 241 8.47 22.17 -6.35
CA SER A 241 8.92 22.49 -4.98
C SER A 241 10.17 21.71 -4.57
N ALA A 242 10.33 20.48 -5.07
CA ALA A 242 11.53 19.68 -4.84
C ALA A 242 12.73 20.27 -5.60
N ILE A 243 12.52 20.73 -6.85
CA ILE A 243 13.55 21.44 -7.63
C ILE A 243 14.00 22.71 -6.89
N GLU A 244 13.06 23.54 -6.46
CA GLU A 244 13.35 24.80 -5.75
C GLU A 244 14.14 24.56 -4.47
N ARG A 245 13.71 23.59 -3.65
CA ARG A 245 14.38 23.25 -2.40
C ARG A 245 15.80 22.77 -2.62
N VAL A 246 16.03 21.85 -3.56
CA VAL A 246 17.40 21.34 -3.84
C VAL A 246 18.27 22.43 -4.44
N THR A 247 17.73 23.26 -5.34
CA THR A 247 18.48 24.38 -5.93
C THR A 247 18.88 25.39 -4.85
N ALA A 248 18.00 25.66 -3.89
CA ALA A 248 18.30 26.55 -2.76
C ALA A 248 19.31 25.95 -1.78
N ASP A 249 19.27 24.63 -1.56
CA ASP A 249 20.20 23.92 -0.69
C ASP A 249 21.58 23.71 -1.32
N ALA A 250 21.64 23.56 -2.65
CA ALA A 250 22.89 23.40 -3.41
C ALA A 250 23.68 24.71 -3.54
N TRP A 251 22.98 25.86 -3.48
CA TRP A 251 23.63 27.15 -3.50
C TRP A 251 24.49 27.34 -2.23
N PRO A 252 25.79 27.66 -2.36
CA PRO A 252 26.66 27.83 -1.20
C PRO A 252 26.20 29.01 -0.34
N LYS A 253 26.30 28.87 0.99
CA LYS A 253 26.01 29.94 1.95
C LYS A 253 27.26 30.14 2.80
N ALA A 254 27.76 31.37 2.82
CA ALA A 254 28.97 31.71 3.55
C ALA A 254 28.63 32.57 4.78
N THR A 255 29.07 32.13 5.95
CA THR A 255 28.94 32.85 7.21
C THR A 255 30.23 33.60 7.59
N ASN A 256 31.35 33.26 6.98
CA ASN A 256 32.66 33.88 7.16
C ASN A 256 33.39 34.04 5.81
N ALA A 257 34.55 34.71 5.82
CA ALA A 257 35.34 34.98 4.63
C ALA A 257 35.93 33.71 3.99
N ASP A 258 36.32 32.71 4.78
CA ASP A 258 36.87 31.45 4.27
C ASP A 258 35.82 30.63 3.51
N GLU A 259 34.60 30.53 4.04
CA GLU A 259 33.48 29.86 3.37
C GLU A 259 33.09 30.57 2.05
N LEU A 260 33.27 31.90 1.97
CA LEU A 260 33.07 32.64 0.72
C LEU A 260 34.18 32.32 -0.31
N HIS A 261 35.42 32.16 0.14
CA HIS A 261 36.53 31.73 -0.71
C HIS A 261 36.31 30.31 -1.24
N ASP A 262 35.86 29.38 -0.39
CA ASP A 262 35.51 28.02 -0.79
C ASP A 262 34.36 28.00 -1.80
N ALA A 263 33.34 28.85 -1.61
CA ALA A 263 32.24 29.00 -2.55
C ALA A 263 32.71 29.50 -3.94
N LEU A 264 33.69 30.40 -3.98
CA LEU A 264 34.32 30.86 -5.22
C LEU A 264 35.18 29.77 -5.88
N MET A 265 35.91 28.98 -5.08
CA MET A 265 36.68 27.85 -5.56
C MET A 265 35.81 26.75 -6.19
N LEU A 266 34.59 26.58 -5.66
CA LEU A 266 33.56 25.68 -6.18
C LEU A 266 32.93 26.22 -7.46
N ALA A 267 32.42 27.46 -7.44
CA ALA A 267 31.71 28.07 -8.58
C ALA A 267 32.62 28.44 -9.76
N GLY A 268 33.92 28.62 -9.49
CA GLY A 268 34.93 29.13 -10.42
C GLY A 268 34.86 30.65 -10.58
N VAL A 269 33.67 31.19 -10.89
CA VAL A 269 33.40 32.64 -10.97
C VAL A 269 32.07 32.98 -10.31
N MET A 270 31.99 34.14 -9.66
CA MET A 270 30.74 34.70 -9.17
C MET A 270 30.56 36.16 -9.59
N THR A 271 29.33 36.55 -9.92
CA THR A 271 29.00 37.97 -10.10
C THR A 271 28.84 38.69 -8.74
N PRO A 272 28.91 40.03 -8.69
CA PRO A 272 28.65 40.77 -7.45
C PRO A 272 27.31 40.41 -6.79
N GLY A 273 26.24 40.27 -7.59
CA GLY A 273 24.92 39.87 -7.09
C GLY A 273 24.89 38.44 -6.54
N GLU A 274 25.74 37.54 -7.05
CA GLU A 274 25.87 36.18 -6.52
C GLU A 274 26.62 36.14 -5.20
N ILE A 275 27.66 36.97 -5.02
CA ILE A 275 28.31 37.11 -3.72
C ILE A 275 27.33 37.67 -2.68
N GLU A 276 26.53 38.68 -3.04
CA GLU A 276 25.46 39.20 -2.17
C GLU A 276 24.46 38.10 -1.78
N ARG A 277 24.13 37.19 -2.70
CA ARG A 277 23.26 36.04 -2.42
C ARG A 277 23.90 35.01 -1.49
N THR A 278 25.22 34.79 -1.60
CA THR A 278 25.97 33.79 -0.83
C THR A 278 26.27 34.24 0.61
N ALA A 279 26.65 35.50 0.82
CA ALA A 279 27.07 36.03 2.13
C ALA A 279 26.06 37.00 2.78
N GLY A 280 25.05 37.47 2.03
CA GLY A 280 24.17 38.57 2.43
C GLY A 280 24.78 39.94 2.12
N ARG A 281 23.93 40.90 1.75
CA ARG A 281 24.34 42.20 1.20
C ARG A 281 25.30 42.99 2.10
N ASP A 282 25.03 43.00 3.40
CA ASP A 282 25.80 43.79 4.36
C ASP A 282 27.18 43.18 4.63
N ARG A 283 27.28 41.84 4.72
CA ARG A 283 28.52 41.11 5.04
C ARG A 283 29.41 40.87 3.82
N ALA A 284 28.82 40.82 2.62
CA ALA A 284 29.54 40.60 1.37
C ALA A 284 30.68 41.61 1.17
N THR A 285 30.42 42.88 1.45
CA THR A 285 31.42 43.96 1.29
C THR A 285 32.61 43.77 2.23
N ASP A 286 32.34 43.41 3.49
CA ASP A 286 33.37 43.18 4.51
C ASP A 286 34.23 41.96 4.15
N PHE A 287 33.60 40.83 3.78
CA PHE A 287 34.34 39.62 3.40
C PHE A 287 35.17 39.81 2.14
N ILE A 288 34.64 40.49 1.12
CA ILE A 288 35.41 40.86 -0.08
C ILE A 288 36.63 41.70 0.32
N SER A 289 36.44 42.70 1.19
CA SER A 289 37.53 43.61 1.59
C SER A 289 38.67 42.86 2.30
N MET A 290 38.34 41.90 3.18
CA MET A 290 39.31 41.03 3.86
C MET A 290 40.08 40.16 2.86
N LEU A 291 39.36 39.45 1.99
CA LEU A 291 39.97 38.49 1.05
C LEU A 291 40.81 39.18 -0.03
N VAL A 292 40.42 40.39 -0.45
CA VAL A 292 41.25 41.23 -1.34
C VAL A 292 42.49 41.73 -0.61
N GLY A 293 42.37 42.14 0.66
CA GLY A 293 43.51 42.53 1.51
C GLY A 293 44.51 41.40 1.70
N GLU A 294 44.02 40.17 1.87
CA GLU A 294 44.81 38.93 1.95
C GLU A 294 45.32 38.43 0.60
N ARG A 295 44.95 39.09 -0.52
CA ARG A 295 45.30 38.71 -1.90
C ARG A 295 44.80 37.32 -2.33
N ARG A 296 43.70 36.86 -1.75
CA ARG A 296 43.06 35.57 -2.06
C ARG A 296 42.02 35.66 -3.18
N ILE A 297 41.46 36.84 -3.41
CA ILE A 297 40.44 37.08 -4.45
C ILE A 297 40.80 38.33 -5.26
N THR A 298 40.42 38.36 -6.55
CA THR A 298 40.50 39.54 -7.43
C THR A 298 39.26 39.68 -8.30
N ARG A 299 39.08 40.88 -8.90
CA ARG A 299 38.03 41.14 -9.90
C ARG A 299 38.58 40.90 -11.30
N LEU A 300 37.83 40.15 -12.09
CA LEU A 300 38.02 39.99 -13.53
C LEU A 300 37.03 40.88 -14.27
N LEU A 301 37.57 41.85 -15.02
CA LEU A 301 36.82 42.81 -15.83
C LEU A 301 36.77 42.34 -17.27
N LEU A 302 35.56 42.04 -17.77
CA LEU A 302 35.34 41.62 -19.15
C LEU A 302 34.75 42.77 -19.97
N SER A 303 35.40 43.05 -21.10
CA SER A 303 34.88 43.97 -22.11
C SER A 303 33.86 43.22 -22.98
N GLY A 304 32.59 43.61 -22.93
CA GLY A 304 31.50 42.89 -23.61
C GLY A 304 31.73 42.75 -25.12
N ARG A 305 31.89 41.51 -25.61
CA ARG A 305 31.82 41.19 -27.04
C ARG A 305 30.38 40.82 -27.42
N ASN A 306 29.89 41.37 -28.53
CA ASN A 306 28.62 40.97 -29.14
C ASN A 306 28.73 39.55 -29.71
N PHE A 307 27.86 38.63 -29.27
CA PHE A 307 27.68 37.31 -29.91
C PHE A 307 26.49 37.23 -30.86
N ASN A 308 25.73 38.32 -31.05
CA ASN A 308 24.78 38.43 -32.16
C ASN A 308 25.37 39.37 -33.23
N GLY A 309 25.50 38.87 -34.46
CA GLY A 309 26.17 39.50 -35.60
C GLY A 309 25.51 40.76 -36.16
N ASP A 310 24.90 41.60 -35.33
CA ASP A 310 24.30 42.86 -35.76
C ASP A 310 25.30 44.01 -35.53
N ARG A 311 26.05 44.34 -36.60
CA ARG A 311 27.19 45.28 -36.59
C ARG A 311 26.84 46.74 -36.24
N ASN A 312 25.57 47.08 -35.98
CA ASN A 312 25.12 48.48 -36.05
C ASN A 312 24.49 49.09 -34.78
N ARG A 313 24.69 48.52 -33.59
CA ARG A 313 24.35 49.21 -32.33
C ARG A 313 25.46 49.13 -31.28
N CYS A 314 26.45 49.99 -31.42
CA CYS A 314 27.36 50.35 -30.33
C CYS A 314 26.64 51.23 -29.31
N ARG A 315 25.86 50.62 -28.41
CA ARG A 315 25.60 51.22 -27.09
C ARG A 315 26.57 50.55 -26.12
N ALA A 316 27.41 51.34 -25.45
CA ALA A 316 28.33 50.89 -24.42
C ALA A 316 27.56 50.06 -23.37
N ARG A 317 27.69 48.74 -23.43
CA ARG A 317 27.12 47.83 -22.44
C ARG A 317 28.16 47.69 -21.32
N ALA A 318 27.71 47.85 -20.08
CA ALA A 318 28.55 47.85 -18.88
C ALA A 318 29.53 46.67 -18.86
N ALA A 319 30.78 46.92 -18.46
CA ALA A 319 31.77 45.87 -18.23
C ALA A 319 31.20 44.83 -17.26
N ALA A 320 31.27 43.55 -17.62
CA ALA A 320 30.86 42.49 -16.70
C ALA A 320 31.99 42.25 -15.71
N ILE A 321 31.64 42.17 -14.43
CA ILE A 321 32.58 41.99 -13.32
C ILE A 321 32.35 40.58 -12.76
N PHE A 322 33.40 39.79 -12.71
CA PHE A 322 33.44 38.53 -11.98
C PHE A 322 34.44 38.59 -10.85
N TRP A 323 34.11 37.99 -9.72
CA TRP A 323 35.04 37.73 -8.63
C TRP A 323 35.61 36.32 -8.77
N VAL A 324 36.91 36.21 -8.51
CA VAL A 324 37.71 35.03 -8.81
C VAL A 324 38.70 34.77 -7.69
N ALA A 325 38.80 33.51 -7.24
CA ALA A 325 39.83 33.06 -6.32
C ALA A 325 41.20 33.00 -7.01
N ALA A 326 42.26 33.41 -6.30
CA ALA A 326 43.63 33.47 -6.78
C ALA A 326 44.02 32.15 -7.48
N GLU A 327 43.77 31.03 -6.83
CA GLU A 327 44.16 29.68 -7.22
C GLU A 327 43.54 29.22 -8.56
N ARG A 328 42.39 29.78 -8.95
CA ARG A 328 41.69 29.47 -10.22
C ARG A 328 42.08 30.42 -11.37
N LEU A 329 42.91 31.44 -11.13
CA LEU A 329 43.31 32.38 -12.19
C LEU A 329 43.95 31.73 -13.43
N PRO A 330 44.89 30.76 -13.32
CA PRO A 330 45.51 30.15 -14.50
C PRO A 330 44.47 29.52 -15.43
N MET A 331 43.51 28.80 -14.85
CA MET A 331 42.36 28.22 -15.55
C MET A 331 41.51 29.33 -16.20
N LEU A 332 41.19 30.39 -15.48
CA LEU A 332 40.32 31.46 -15.98
C LEU A 332 40.99 32.37 -17.00
N ARG A 333 42.32 32.51 -17.00
CA ARG A 333 43.06 33.21 -18.06
C ARG A 333 43.01 32.43 -19.38
N ALA A 334 42.94 31.09 -19.34
CA ALA A 334 42.73 30.28 -20.53
C ALA A 334 41.31 30.46 -21.10
N VAL A 335 40.29 30.61 -20.23
CA VAL A 335 38.90 30.85 -20.63
C VAL A 335 38.66 32.30 -21.11
N TYR A 336 39.18 33.28 -20.38
CA TYR A 336 39.03 34.72 -20.62
C TYR A 336 40.39 35.41 -20.86
N PRO A 337 41.02 35.19 -22.03
CA PRO A 337 42.37 35.71 -22.30
C PRO A 337 42.47 37.24 -22.33
N HIS A 338 41.35 37.95 -22.48
CA HIS A 338 41.30 39.41 -22.55
C HIS A 338 40.73 40.09 -21.29
N GLY A 339 40.53 39.34 -20.19
CA GLY A 339 40.03 39.92 -18.94
C GLY A 339 41.12 40.71 -18.20
N ALA A 340 40.82 41.94 -17.78
CA ALA A 340 41.70 42.72 -16.93
C ALA A 340 41.48 42.38 -15.45
N LEU A 341 42.55 42.40 -14.65
CA LEU A 341 42.49 42.07 -13.22
C LEU A 341 42.60 43.33 -12.37
N ASP A 342 41.76 43.44 -11.34
CA ASP A 342 41.80 44.55 -10.39
C ASP A 342 41.50 44.06 -8.96
N PRO A 343 42.51 43.97 -8.06
CA PRO A 343 43.93 44.29 -8.23
C PRO A 343 44.73 43.17 -8.93
N GLU A 344 45.89 43.51 -9.50
CA GLU A 344 46.79 42.55 -10.13
C GLU A 344 47.45 41.63 -9.08
N LEU A 345 47.28 40.31 -9.21
CA LEU A 345 47.78 39.31 -8.26
C LEU A 345 49.04 38.63 -8.78
N THR A 346 50.10 38.59 -7.96
CA THR A 346 51.32 37.82 -8.24
C THR A 346 51.20 36.42 -7.63
N MET A 347 50.98 35.42 -8.48
CA MET A 347 50.74 34.02 -8.07
C MET A 347 52.05 33.29 -7.71
N PRO A 348 52.05 32.35 -6.75
CA PRO A 348 53.20 31.45 -6.52
C PRO A 348 53.53 30.61 -7.76
N ASP A 349 54.83 30.37 -8.01
CA ASP A 349 55.35 29.67 -9.19
C ASP A 349 54.70 28.30 -9.51
N PRO A 350 54.39 27.40 -8.55
CA PRO A 350 53.76 26.11 -8.87
C PRO A 350 52.34 26.26 -9.45
N ILE A 351 51.59 27.28 -9.05
CA ILE A 351 50.24 27.55 -9.58
C ILE A 351 50.33 28.23 -10.95
N ARG A 352 51.34 29.09 -11.13
CA ARG A 352 51.60 29.80 -12.40
C ARG A 352 52.05 28.85 -13.52
N ALA A 353 52.74 27.77 -13.19
CA ALA A 353 53.23 26.77 -14.14
C ALA A 353 52.15 25.79 -14.65
N ALA A 354 50.92 25.83 -14.10
CA ALA A 354 49.83 24.99 -14.54
C ALA A 354 49.32 25.44 -15.93
N ASN A 355 49.62 24.64 -16.96
CA ASN A 355 49.14 24.87 -18.32
C ASN A 355 47.73 24.32 -18.49
N TRP A 356 46.79 25.22 -18.78
CA TRP A 356 45.40 24.87 -19.06
C TRP A 356 45.11 25.08 -20.55
N GLU A 357 44.59 24.05 -21.20
CA GLU A 357 43.95 24.21 -22.50
C GLU A 357 42.57 24.88 -22.31
N GLN A 358 42.17 25.74 -23.25
CA GLN A 358 40.91 26.48 -23.14
C GLN A 358 39.69 25.55 -23.03
N ALA A 359 39.70 24.41 -23.74
CA ALA A 359 38.60 23.44 -23.70
C ALA A 359 38.44 22.81 -22.32
N ASP A 360 39.54 22.38 -21.70
CA ASP A 360 39.53 21.75 -20.39
C ASP A 360 39.21 22.75 -19.27
N ALA A 361 39.74 23.98 -19.36
CA ALA A 361 39.40 25.04 -18.42
C ALA A 361 37.91 25.42 -18.48
N THR A 362 37.32 25.43 -19.68
CA THR A 362 35.88 25.67 -19.85
C THR A 362 35.07 24.52 -19.26
N ARG A 363 35.52 23.27 -19.45
CA ARG A 363 34.87 22.08 -18.88
C ARG A 363 34.85 22.11 -17.35
N GLU A 364 35.98 22.43 -16.71
CA GLU A 364 36.07 22.59 -15.25
C GLU A 364 35.17 23.72 -14.74
N LEU A 365 35.13 24.85 -15.44
CA LEU A 365 34.29 25.98 -15.06
C LEU A 365 32.79 25.63 -15.13
N VAL A 366 32.37 24.94 -16.21
CA VAL A 366 31.00 24.46 -16.36
C VAL A 366 30.67 23.41 -15.30
N ARG A 367 31.60 22.52 -14.96
CA ARG A 367 31.44 21.53 -13.88
C ARG A 367 31.14 22.20 -12.55
N GLY A 368 32.00 23.11 -12.10
CA GLY A 368 31.80 23.85 -10.85
C GLY A 368 30.48 24.62 -10.82
N ARG A 369 30.06 25.17 -11.97
CA ARG A 369 28.78 25.87 -12.07
C ARG A 369 27.58 24.95 -11.91
N LEU A 370 27.63 23.74 -12.46
CA LEU A 370 26.55 22.75 -12.37
C LEU A 370 26.41 22.13 -10.97
N GLU A 371 27.45 22.14 -10.14
CA GLU A 371 27.38 21.66 -8.74
C GLU A 371 26.51 22.55 -7.84
N ILE A 372 26.39 23.83 -8.19
CA ILE A 372 25.62 24.82 -7.43
C ILE A 372 24.30 25.22 -8.11
N CYS A 373 24.06 24.72 -9.33
CA CYS A 373 22.88 25.02 -10.12
C CYS A 373 21.95 23.80 -10.20
N GLY A 374 20.63 24.03 -10.12
CA GLY A 374 19.64 23.02 -10.50
C GLY A 374 19.57 22.82 -12.02
N PRO A 375 18.47 22.24 -12.54
CA PRO A 375 18.23 22.12 -13.98
C PRO A 375 18.41 23.46 -14.72
N ILE A 376 19.29 23.50 -15.72
CA ILE A 376 19.68 24.71 -16.46
C ILE A 376 19.85 24.42 -17.96
N THR A 377 19.60 25.40 -18.82
CA THR A 377 19.82 25.28 -20.27
C THR A 377 21.21 25.77 -20.69
N ALA A 378 21.72 25.28 -21.82
CA ALA A 378 23.01 25.73 -22.36
C ALA A 378 23.06 27.25 -22.63
N ASN A 379 21.93 27.84 -23.06
CA ASN A 379 21.83 29.29 -23.29
C ASN A 379 21.88 30.10 -21.98
N GLU A 380 21.29 29.61 -20.89
CA GLU A 380 21.37 30.25 -19.58
C GLU A 380 22.81 30.20 -19.05
N LEU A 381 23.50 29.05 -19.17
CA LEU A 381 24.91 28.92 -18.80
C LEU A 381 25.81 29.85 -19.63
N ALA A 382 25.59 29.90 -20.95
CA ALA A 382 26.30 30.81 -21.85
C ALA A 382 26.08 32.29 -21.47
N GLY A 383 24.86 32.65 -21.06
CA GLY A 383 24.53 34.00 -20.57
C GLY A 383 25.20 34.35 -19.23
N VAL A 384 25.26 33.40 -18.30
CA VAL A 384 25.87 33.59 -16.98
C VAL A 384 27.40 33.69 -17.07
N LEU A 385 28.03 32.82 -17.86
CA LEU A 385 29.49 32.77 -18.02
C LEU A 385 29.99 33.72 -19.12
N LEU A 386 29.10 34.32 -19.92
CA LEU A 386 29.47 35.18 -21.06
C LEU A 386 30.38 34.48 -22.08
N LEU A 387 30.13 33.19 -22.31
CA LEU A 387 30.84 32.36 -23.28
C LEU A 387 29.95 32.03 -24.48
N PRO A 388 30.52 31.82 -25.68
CA PRO A 388 29.74 31.38 -26.83
C PRO A 388 29.05 30.03 -26.59
N PRO A 389 27.77 29.86 -26.97
CA PRO A 389 27.04 28.59 -26.87
C PRO A 389 27.80 27.34 -27.35
N PRO A 390 28.52 27.34 -28.50
CA PRO A 390 29.22 26.14 -28.96
C PRO A 390 30.34 25.66 -28.02
N GLN A 391 30.96 26.57 -27.25
CA GLN A 391 31.96 26.17 -26.25
C GLN A 391 31.31 25.50 -25.03
N ILE A 392 30.15 26.02 -24.61
CA ILE A 392 29.36 25.43 -23.52
C ILE A 392 28.80 24.07 -23.93
N ASP A 393 28.27 23.94 -25.15
CA ASP A 393 27.76 22.67 -25.67
C ASP A 393 28.86 21.60 -25.73
N ALA A 394 30.06 21.95 -26.20
CA ALA A 394 31.20 21.04 -26.23
C ALA A 394 31.60 20.59 -24.81
N ALA A 395 31.63 21.51 -23.84
CA ALA A 395 31.92 21.20 -22.44
C ALA A 395 30.85 20.30 -21.81
N LEU A 396 29.57 20.57 -22.06
CA LEU A 396 28.44 19.77 -21.56
C LEU A 396 28.45 18.35 -22.14
N LEU A 397 28.74 18.19 -23.43
CA LEU A 397 28.87 16.88 -24.07
C LEU A 397 30.05 16.07 -23.49
N ALA A 398 31.18 16.73 -23.22
CA ALA A 398 32.31 16.08 -22.56
C ALA A 398 31.96 15.63 -21.13
N LEU A 399 31.27 16.47 -20.35
CA LEU A 399 30.80 16.14 -19.00
C LEU A 399 29.71 15.05 -19.01
N GLU A 400 28.90 14.96 -20.07
CA GLU A 400 27.92 13.87 -20.25
C GLU A 400 28.63 12.54 -20.48
N ALA A 401 29.68 12.53 -21.31
CA ALA A 401 30.50 11.35 -21.61
C ALA A 401 31.31 10.88 -20.38
N GLU A 402 31.79 11.80 -19.55
CA GLU A 402 32.38 11.50 -18.23
C GLU A 402 31.35 10.99 -17.21
N GLY A 403 30.07 11.20 -17.50
CA GLY A 403 28.98 10.87 -16.60
C GLY A 403 28.91 11.74 -15.37
N PHE A 404 29.11 13.05 -15.53
CA PHE A 404 28.85 14.04 -14.48
C PHE A 404 27.42 14.63 -14.59
N VAL A 405 26.96 14.93 -15.81
CA VAL A 405 25.63 15.50 -16.09
C VAL A 405 24.66 14.53 -16.78
N LEU A 406 23.37 14.84 -16.69
CA LEU A 406 22.30 14.24 -17.47
C LEU A 406 21.51 15.30 -18.23
N ARG A 407 21.14 14.96 -19.47
CA ARG A 407 20.30 15.77 -20.36
C ARG A 407 18.85 15.32 -20.29
N GLY A 408 17.90 16.24 -20.17
CA GLY A 408 16.48 15.89 -20.09
C GLY A 408 15.53 17.09 -20.13
N LYS A 409 14.27 16.85 -19.76
CA LYS A 409 13.24 17.88 -19.53
C LYS A 409 12.74 17.71 -18.11
N PHE A 410 13.19 18.56 -17.20
CA PHE A 410 12.91 18.41 -15.77
C PHE A 410 11.84 19.38 -15.30
N ARG A 411 11.77 20.58 -15.90
CA ARG A 411 10.76 21.61 -15.58
C ARG A 411 9.55 21.56 -16.54
N ALA A 412 8.34 21.75 -16.00
CA ALA A 412 7.09 21.79 -16.76
C ALA A 412 6.98 23.00 -17.72
N SER A 413 7.75 24.07 -17.48
CA SER A 413 7.62 25.37 -18.16
C SER A 413 7.93 25.33 -19.67
N GLY A 414 8.45 24.22 -20.21
CA GLY A 414 8.73 24.10 -21.64
C GLY A 414 7.52 23.77 -22.53
N ALA A 415 6.35 23.45 -21.96
CA ALA A 415 5.16 23.07 -22.74
C ALA A 415 4.41 24.28 -23.33
N GLN A 416 4.35 25.41 -22.62
CA GLN A 416 3.61 26.60 -23.06
C GLN A 416 4.38 27.45 -24.09
N ASP A 417 5.71 27.36 -24.12
CA ASP A 417 6.53 28.07 -25.10
C ASP A 417 6.63 27.33 -26.45
N ALA A 418 6.18 26.07 -26.54
CA ALA A 418 6.19 25.28 -27.77
C ALA A 418 5.17 25.77 -28.81
N GLU A 419 4.11 26.46 -28.39
CA GLU A 419 3.07 26.98 -29.29
C GLU A 419 3.42 28.35 -29.90
N ARG A 420 4.45 29.05 -29.40
CA ARG A 420 4.77 30.42 -29.82
C ARG A 420 5.83 30.56 -30.91
N CYS A 421 6.61 29.51 -31.22
CA CYS A 421 7.66 29.56 -32.26
C CYS A 421 7.82 28.21 -32.99
N PRO A 422 7.25 28.03 -34.20
CA PRO A 422 7.28 26.74 -34.93
C PRO A 422 8.62 26.43 -35.62
N GLU A 423 9.52 27.41 -35.78
CA GLU A 423 10.61 27.29 -36.77
C GLU A 423 11.95 26.75 -36.25
N ASN A 424 12.10 26.50 -34.94
CA ASN A 424 13.26 25.80 -34.38
C ASN A 424 12.81 24.59 -33.56
N GLY A 425 12.49 23.49 -34.26
CA GLY A 425 12.00 22.21 -33.73
C GLY A 425 13.00 21.39 -32.90
N GLY A 426 13.78 22.04 -32.03
CA GLY A 426 14.57 21.39 -30.99
C GLY A 426 13.97 21.75 -29.65
N ALA A 427 13.30 20.81 -28.99
CA ALA A 427 12.86 21.01 -27.63
C ALA A 427 14.07 21.40 -26.76
N ARG A 428 14.02 22.56 -26.08
CA ARG A 428 15.14 23.06 -25.26
C ARG A 428 15.48 22.00 -24.22
N SER A 429 16.67 21.40 -24.37
CA SER A 429 17.16 20.36 -23.47
C SER A 429 17.80 21.01 -22.25
N GLU A 430 17.41 20.55 -21.07
CA GLU A 430 17.99 20.97 -19.79
C GLU A 430 19.10 20.01 -19.39
N TRP A 431 20.07 20.53 -18.65
CA TRP A 431 21.20 19.81 -18.10
C TRP A 431 21.18 19.93 -16.58
N CYS A 432 21.46 18.84 -15.88
CA CYS A 432 21.54 18.83 -14.42
C CYS A 432 22.65 17.90 -13.94
N GLU A 433 23.33 18.29 -12.87
CA GLU A 433 24.27 17.43 -12.15
C GLU A 433 23.53 16.25 -11.52
N ARG A 434 24.12 15.06 -11.61
CA ARG A 434 23.41 13.81 -11.28
C ARG A 434 23.05 13.70 -9.80
N ARG A 435 23.91 14.13 -8.87
CA ARG A 435 23.62 14.01 -7.43
C ARG A 435 22.46 14.93 -7.04
N LEU A 436 22.43 16.16 -7.57
CA LEU A 436 21.32 17.10 -7.41
C LEU A 436 20.05 16.54 -8.03
N LEU A 437 20.11 15.99 -9.26
CA LEU A 437 18.95 15.38 -9.90
C LEU A 437 18.40 14.19 -9.10
N ALA A 438 19.27 13.29 -8.63
CA ALA A 438 18.90 12.16 -7.78
C ALA A 438 18.29 12.64 -6.44
N ARG A 439 18.79 13.73 -5.87
CA ARG A 439 18.25 14.34 -4.64
C ARG A 439 16.87 14.97 -4.87
N ILE A 440 16.66 15.66 -5.99
CA ILE A 440 15.35 16.18 -6.40
C ILE A 440 14.36 15.03 -6.56
N HIS A 441 14.80 13.97 -7.24
CA HIS A 441 13.97 12.80 -7.48
C HIS A 441 13.59 12.09 -6.18
N ARG A 442 14.55 11.88 -5.27
CA ARG A 442 14.30 11.30 -3.94
C ARG A 442 13.31 12.13 -3.13
N LEU A 443 13.45 13.46 -3.11
CA LEU A 443 12.49 14.33 -2.40
C LEU A 443 11.10 14.32 -3.03
N THR A 444 11.01 14.23 -4.36
CA THR A 444 9.74 14.09 -5.09
C THR A 444 9.06 12.78 -4.68
N ILE A 445 9.81 11.66 -4.66
CA ILE A 445 9.31 10.35 -4.20
C ILE A 445 8.91 10.40 -2.72
N ASP A 446 9.75 10.94 -1.84
CA ASP A 446 9.48 10.97 -0.40
C ASP A 446 8.24 11.81 -0.06
N ARG A 447 8.00 12.90 -0.80
CA ARG A 447 6.76 13.68 -0.70
C ARG A 447 5.53 12.87 -1.13
N LEU A 448 5.60 12.20 -2.27
CA LEU A 448 4.53 11.31 -2.75
C LEU A 448 4.30 10.14 -1.77
N ARG A 449 5.37 9.61 -1.15
CA ARG A 449 5.27 8.58 -0.10
C ARG A 449 4.58 9.11 1.15
N ALA A 450 4.88 10.33 1.57
CA ALA A 450 4.22 10.93 2.73
C ALA A 450 2.69 11.03 2.53
N GLU A 451 2.22 11.22 1.29
CA GLU A 451 0.79 11.23 0.92
C GLU A 451 0.11 9.86 0.97
N ILE A 452 0.89 8.77 0.80
CA ILE A 452 0.42 7.38 0.70
C ILE A 452 0.79 6.55 1.94
N GLN A 453 1.57 7.11 2.86
CA GLN A 453 2.05 6.38 4.03
C GLN A 453 0.88 5.87 4.90
N PRO A 454 0.88 4.58 5.24
CA PRO A 454 -0.17 3.96 6.03
C PRO A 454 -0.18 4.55 7.45
N VAL A 455 -1.38 4.69 8.03
CA VAL A 455 -1.54 5.05 9.44
C VAL A 455 -1.23 3.87 10.34
N SER A 456 -0.75 4.15 11.55
CA SER A 456 -0.60 3.14 12.60
C SER A 456 -1.95 2.59 13.05
N VAL A 457 -1.95 1.40 13.67
CA VAL A 457 -3.15 0.82 14.29
C VAL A 457 -3.75 1.76 15.35
N GLN A 458 -2.91 2.48 16.09
CA GLN A 458 -3.35 3.47 17.07
C GLN A 458 -4.16 4.60 16.42
N GLU A 459 -3.62 5.20 15.35
CA GLU A 459 -4.30 6.26 14.61
C GLU A 459 -5.59 5.76 13.96
N PHE A 460 -5.61 4.51 13.48
CA PHE A 460 -6.83 3.89 12.97
C PHE A 460 -7.90 3.71 14.06
N CYS A 461 -7.53 3.33 15.29
CA CYS A 461 -8.46 3.28 16.41
C CYS A 461 -9.02 4.67 16.77
N ARG A 462 -8.19 5.72 16.77
CA ARG A 462 -8.66 7.12 16.93
C ARG A 462 -9.65 7.50 15.83
N PHE A 463 -9.35 7.13 14.60
CA PHE A 463 -10.26 7.29 13.47
C PHE A 463 -11.59 6.58 13.70
N LEU A 464 -11.60 5.33 14.15
CA LEU A 464 -12.83 4.62 14.43
C LEU A 464 -13.67 5.27 15.54
N PHE A 465 -13.04 5.85 16.57
CA PHE A 465 -13.77 6.57 17.63
C PHE A 465 -14.47 7.81 17.11
N ALA A 466 -13.85 8.58 16.22
CA ALA A 466 -14.50 9.71 15.54
C ALA A 466 -15.55 9.22 14.52
N TRP A 467 -15.20 8.22 13.69
CA TRP A 467 -16.05 7.70 12.62
C TRP A 467 -17.36 7.09 13.10
N GLN A 468 -17.33 6.40 14.25
CA GLN A 468 -18.53 5.86 14.90
C GLN A 468 -19.06 6.73 16.05
N ARG A 469 -18.61 7.99 16.14
CA ARG A 469 -19.16 9.01 17.05
C ARG A 469 -19.06 8.69 18.55
N VAL A 470 -18.04 7.93 18.96
CA VAL A 470 -17.80 7.55 20.36
C VAL A 470 -17.05 8.64 21.13
N ASP A 471 -16.20 9.39 20.43
CA ASP A 471 -15.47 10.52 21.00
C ASP A 471 -16.41 11.65 21.39
N ALA A 472 -15.97 12.54 22.29
CA ALA A 472 -16.85 13.57 22.80
C ALA A 472 -17.26 14.62 21.74
N LEU A 473 -16.45 14.80 20.70
CA LEU A 473 -16.62 15.84 19.68
C LEU A 473 -17.62 15.46 18.58
N HIS A 474 -17.71 14.19 18.20
CA HIS A 474 -18.54 13.76 17.05
C HIS A 474 -19.84 13.04 17.45
N ARG A 475 -20.19 13.00 18.74
CA ARG A 475 -21.47 12.42 19.21
C ARG A 475 -22.66 13.05 18.49
N ALA A 476 -23.62 12.19 18.17
CA ALA A 476 -24.86 12.62 17.54
C ALA A 476 -25.83 13.24 18.56
N ASP A 477 -26.68 14.15 18.10
CA ASP A 477 -27.70 14.80 18.92
C ASP A 477 -29.11 14.46 18.43
N GLY A 478 -30.02 14.25 19.38
CA GLY A 478 -31.45 14.09 19.12
C GLY A 478 -31.86 12.79 18.38
N PRO A 479 -33.15 12.71 17.98
CA PRO A 479 -33.73 11.49 17.39
C PRO A 479 -33.23 11.19 15.97
N GLU A 480 -32.93 12.21 15.16
CA GLU A 480 -32.34 12.02 13.83
C GLU A 480 -30.90 11.53 13.90
N GLY A 481 -30.13 12.05 14.88
CA GLY A 481 -28.79 11.56 15.19
C GLY A 481 -28.78 10.09 15.57
N LEU A 482 -29.75 9.65 16.39
CA LEU A 482 -29.93 8.23 16.73
C LEU A 482 -30.22 7.38 15.49
N ALA A 483 -31.09 7.83 14.58
CA ALA A 483 -31.39 7.09 13.34
C ALA A 483 -30.12 6.87 12.50
N SER A 484 -29.29 7.91 12.33
CA SER A 484 -28.01 7.81 11.62
C SER A 484 -27.02 6.84 12.29
N VAL A 485 -26.96 6.79 13.62
CA VAL A 485 -26.14 5.80 14.36
C VAL A 485 -26.66 4.38 14.12
N LEU A 486 -27.97 4.18 14.10
CA LEU A 486 -28.59 2.87 13.83
C LEU A 486 -28.41 2.42 12.38
N GLU A 487 -28.38 3.35 11.41
CA GLU A 487 -28.02 3.05 10.01
C GLU A 487 -26.57 2.56 9.90
N GLN A 488 -25.64 3.16 10.65
CA GLN A 488 -24.24 2.71 10.67
C GLN A 488 -24.05 1.34 11.34
N LEU A 489 -24.87 1.04 12.36
CA LEU A 489 -24.85 -0.21 13.10
C LEU A 489 -25.88 -1.25 12.62
N ASP A 490 -26.50 -1.03 11.45
CA ASP A 490 -27.55 -1.88 10.89
C ASP A 490 -27.09 -3.35 10.82
N GLY A 491 -27.87 -4.28 11.35
CA GLY A 491 -27.57 -5.71 11.33
C GLY A 491 -26.43 -6.17 12.24
N CYS A 492 -25.87 -5.28 13.09
CA CYS A 492 -24.88 -5.65 14.11
C CYS A 492 -25.57 -6.38 15.27
N GLU A 493 -25.11 -7.59 15.63
CA GLU A 493 -25.68 -8.35 16.74
C GLU A 493 -24.90 -8.16 18.04
N LEU A 494 -25.53 -7.49 19.01
CA LEU A 494 -24.92 -7.19 20.32
C LEU A 494 -25.77 -7.79 21.45
N PRO A 495 -25.18 -8.11 22.61
CA PRO A 495 -25.97 -8.49 23.79
C PRO A 495 -27.07 -7.45 24.06
N LEU A 496 -28.30 -7.89 24.27
CA LEU A 496 -29.46 -7.00 24.46
C LEU A 496 -29.19 -5.88 25.49
N ALA A 497 -28.57 -6.22 26.60
CA ALA A 497 -28.26 -5.22 27.63
C ALA A 497 -27.28 -4.14 27.18
N ALA A 498 -26.39 -4.41 26.22
CA ALA A 498 -25.35 -3.48 25.81
C ALA A 498 -25.89 -2.30 25.00
N TRP A 499 -26.97 -2.48 24.23
CA TRP A 499 -27.54 -1.44 23.36
C TRP A 499 -27.84 -0.14 24.11
N GLU A 500 -28.77 -0.18 25.06
CA GLU A 500 -29.20 1.03 25.79
C GLU A 500 -28.33 1.34 27.02
N SER A 501 -27.56 0.37 27.55
CA SER A 501 -26.72 0.63 28.73
C SER A 501 -25.35 1.21 28.41
N ALA A 502 -24.82 1.00 27.19
CA ALA A 502 -23.47 1.38 26.83
C ALA A 502 -23.32 1.90 25.38
N VAL A 503 -23.84 1.17 24.39
CA VAL A 503 -23.51 1.40 22.97
C VAL A 503 -24.17 2.67 22.42
N LEU A 504 -25.48 2.86 22.63
CA LEU A 504 -26.20 4.05 22.17
C LEU A 504 -25.83 5.30 22.99
N PRO A 505 -25.77 5.26 24.35
CA PRO A 505 -25.35 6.44 25.12
C PRO A 505 -23.89 6.87 24.89
N ALA A 506 -23.03 5.99 24.38
CA ALA A 506 -21.67 6.35 23.99
C ALA A 506 -21.62 7.18 22.70
N ARG A 507 -22.64 7.06 21.83
CA ARG A 507 -22.70 7.68 20.49
C ARG A 507 -23.69 8.82 20.35
N VAL A 508 -24.66 8.90 21.25
CA VAL A 508 -25.74 9.89 21.23
C VAL A 508 -25.75 10.65 22.57
N ASN A 509 -25.68 11.98 22.53
CA ASN A 509 -25.77 12.79 23.73
C ASN A 509 -27.19 12.72 24.31
N ASP A 510 -27.27 12.63 25.65
CA ASP A 510 -28.54 12.60 26.41
C ASP A 510 -29.58 11.61 25.86
N TYR A 511 -29.14 10.43 25.43
CA TYR A 511 -29.99 9.38 24.86
C TYR A 511 -31.28 9.14 25.66
N ASP A 512 -32.43 9.32 24.98
CA ASP A 512 -33.76 9.03 25.51
C ASP A 512 -34.31 7.73 24.89
N PRO A 513 -34.65 6.71 25.70
CA PRO A 513 -35.21 5.43 25.21
C PRO A 513 -36.47 5.58 24.36
N GLU A 514 -37.26 6.64 24.58
CA GLU A 514 -38.45 6.92 23.76
C GLU A 514 -38.12 7.13 22.28
N TRP A 515 -36.93 7.62 21.94
CA TRP A 515 -36.55 7.84 20.54
C TRP A 515 -36.41 6.51 19.79
N LEU A 516 -35.81 5.50 20.42
CA LEU A 516 -35.72 4.15 19.85
C LEU A 516 -37.10 3.51 19.72
N ASP A 517 -37.96 3.68 20.72
CA ASP A 517 -39.33 3.15 20.68
C ASP A 517 -40.13 3.76 19.54
N ARG A 518 -40.06 5.08 19.34
CA ARG A 518 -40.74 5.77 18.23
C ARG A 518 -40.25 5.26 16.87
N LEU A 519 -38.94 5.02 16.73
CA LEU A 519 -38.37 4.46 15.49
C LEU A 519 -38.88 3.03 15.24
N CYS A 520 -38.99 2.20 16.28
CA CYS A 520 -39.56 0.86 16.18
C CYS A 520 -41.06 0.90 15.80
N PHE A 521 -41.85 1.73 16.51
CA PHE A 521 -43.28 1.89 16.26
C PHE A 521 -43.58 2.42 14.86
N SER A 522 -42.74 3.33 14.35
CA SER A 522 -42.86 3.84 12.96
C SER A 522 -42.59 2.76 11.90
N GLY A 523 -42.00 1.63 12.30
CA GLY A 523 -41.59 0.55 11.41
C GLY A 523 -40.31 0.83 10.63
N ARG A 524 -39.60 1.95 10.89
CA ARG A 524 -38.30 2.22 10.26
C ARG A 524 -37.23 1.25 10.75
N VAL A 525 -37.17 1.04 12.07
CA VAL A 525 -36.21 0.14 12.72
C VAL A 525 -36.94 -1.10 13.22
N GLY A 526 -36.38 -2.27 13.00
CA GLY A 526 -36.79 -3.52 13.63
C GLY A 526 -35.71 -4.04 14.58
N TRP A 527 -36.09 -4.99 15.41
CA TRP A 527 -35.16 -5.69 16.28
C TRP A 527 -35.35 -7.21 16.20
N GLY A 528 -34.30 -7.96 16.50
CA GLY A 528 -34.36 -9.42 16.53
C GLY A 528 -32.99 -10.05 16.45
N ARG A 529 -32.91 -11.33 16.80
CA ARG A 529 -31.70 -12.13 16.59
C ARG A 529 -31.70 -12.66 15.16
N LEU A 530 -30.73 -12.24 14.37
CA LEU A 530 -30.58 -12.60 12.97
C LEU A 530 -29.85 -13.95 12.83
N SER A 531 -28.78 -14.18 13.58
CA SER A 531 -27.98 -15.41 13.51
C SER A 531 -28.52 -16.49 14.43
N ALA A 532 -28.57 -17.73 13.93
CA ALA A 532 -28.98 -18.88 14.73
C ALA A 532 -28.12 -19.05 15.99
N PRO A 533 -28.70 -19.49 17.13
CA PRO A 533 -27.94 -19.88 18.30
C PRO A 533 -26.87 -20.92 17.95
N GLN A 534 -25.60 -20.57 18.13
CA GLN A 534 -24.52 -21.54 17.99
C GLN A 534 -24.60 -22.49 19.18
N GLY A 535 -25.27 -23.63 19.01
CA GLY A 535 -25.11 -24.77 19.92
C GLY A 535 -23.64 -25.17 19.86
N SER A 536 -22.94 -25.06 20.99
CA SER A 536 -21.51 -25.35 21.18
C SER A 536 -20.94 -26.36 20.18
N ALA A 537 -20.47 -25.86 19.04
CA ALA A 537 -19.69 -26.62 18.10
C ALA A 537 -18.25 -26.42 18.53
N LEU A 538 -17.79 -27.31 19.44
CA LEU A 538 -16.38 -27.44 19.75
C LEU A 538 -15.58 -27.46 18.44
N THR A 539 -14.64 -26.52 18.34
CA THR A 539 -13.49 -26.59 17.46
C THR A 539 -12.92 -27.99 17.49
N LYS A 540 -13.02 -28.71 16.36
CA LYS A 540 -12.31 -29.96 16.14
C LYS A 540 -10.82 -29.65 16.11
N THR A 541 -10.11 -29.83 17.23
CA THR A 541 -8.69 -30.17 17.20
C THR A 541 -8.58 -31.63 16.73
N PRO A 542 -7.82 -31.93 15.66
CA PRO A 542 -7.60 -33.31 15.25
C PRO A 542 -6.56 -33.93 16.19
N GLY A 543 -6.98 -34.75 17.16
CA GLY A 543 -6.00 -35.49 17.97
C GLY A 543 -6.39 -36.02 19.35
N GLU A 544 -7.66 -36.14 19.73
CA GLU A 544 -8.00 -36.75 21.03
C GLU A 544 -9.13 -37.80 20.96
N ASP A 545 -8.95 -38.82 21.80
CA ASP A 545 -9.47 -40.17 21.69
C ASP A 545 -10.99 -40.34 21.84
N ARG A 546 -11.50 -41.32 21.09
CA ARG A 546 -12.93 -41.66 20.91
C ARG A 546 -13.50 -42.65 21.95
N ARG A 547 -13.23 -42.49 23.24
CA ARG A 547 -13.84 -43.36 24.26
C ARG A 547 -14.41 -42.49 25.37
N PHE A 548 -15.70 -42.68 25.69
CA PHE A 548 -16.56 -41.86 26.57
C PHE A 548 -17.28 -40.68 25.90
N ARG A 549 -18.20 -40.96 24.95
CA ARG A 549 -19.33 -40.05 24.69
C ARG A 549 -20.58 -40.54 25.40
N ASN A 550 -20.89 -39.91 26.53
CA ASN A 550 -22.21 -39.97 27.13
C ASN A 550 -23.24 -39.40 26.14
N ARG A 551 -24.27 -40.19 25.86
CA ARG A 551 -25.40 -39.93 24.94
C ARG A 551 -26.36 -38.82 25.45
N ARG A 552 -25.88 -37.84 26.21
CA ARG A 552 -26.63 -36.61 26.54
C ARG A 552 -26.31 -35.54 25.50
N SER A 553 -26.79 -35.79 24.28
CA SER A 553 -26.74 -34.84 23.19
C SER A 553 -27.64 -33.64 23.51
N LEU A 554 -27.01 -32.48 23.76
CA LEU A 554 -27.42 -31.15 23.31
C LEU A 554 -28.92 -30.78 23.42
N ARG A 555 -29.46 -30.64 24.63
CA ARG A 555 -30.58 -29.70 24.84
C ARG A 555 -29.99 -28.29 24.92
N SER A 556 -30.12 -27.50 23.86
CA SER A 556 -29.78 -26.07 23.87
C SER A 556 -30.83 -25.32 24.69
N ILE A 557 -30.70 -25.32 26.01
CA ILE A 557 -31.50 -24.44 26.87
C ILE A 557 -31.09 -22.99 26.52
N PRO A 558 -32.01 -22.11 26.10
CA PRO A 558 -31.68 -20.72 25.78
C PRO A 558 -31.04 -20.04 26.99
N GLY A 559 -29.91 -19.36 26.80
CA GLY A 559 -29.33 -18.51 27.84
C GLY A 559 -30.25 -17.33 28.21
N PRO A 560 -29.95 -16.58 29.28
CA PRO A 560 -30.74 -15.41 29.67
C PRO A 560 -30.90 -14.41 28.52
N LEU A 561 -32.11 -13.86 28.36
CA LEU A 561 -32.42 -12.88 27.31
C LEU A 561 -31.47 -11.66 27.35
N ARG A 562 -31.05 -11.27 28.56
CA ARG A 562 -30.13 -10.14 28.83
C ARG A 562 -28.81 -10.22 28.05
N SER A 563 -28.24 -11.42 27.90
CA SER A 563 -26.98 -11.66 27.21
C SER A 563 -27.16 -12.19 25.78
N SER A 564 -28.40 -12.36 25.34
CA SER A 564 -28.68 -12.86 23.99
C SER A 564 -28.33 -11.80 22.95
N PRO A 565 -27.69 -12.19 21.83
CA PRO A 565 -27.33 -11.28 20.75
C PRO A 565 -28.61 -10.85 20.01
N ILE A 566 -28.90 -9.55 20.02
CA ILE A 566 -30.02 -8.92 19.33
C ILE A 566 -29.44 -7.87 18.39
N ALA A 567 -29.87 -7.88 17.13
CA ALA A 567 -29.60 -6.79 16.20
C ALA A 567 -30.73 -5.77 16.20
N LEU A 568 -30.35 -4.50 16.06
CA LEU A 568 -31.21 -3.44 15.55
C LEU A 568 -30.91 -3.31 14.06
N TYR A 569 -31.95 -3.27 13.24
CA TYR A 569 -31.79 -3.24 11.79
C TYR A 569 -32.81 -2.34 11.11
N GLN A 570 -32.47 -1.82 9.93
CA GLN A 570 -33.43 -1.14 9.08
C GLN A 570 -34.41 -2.17 8.53
N ARG A 571 -35.72 -1.92 8.70
CA ARG A 571 -36.76 -2.90 8.35
C ARG A 571 -36.73 -3.31 6.88
N GLU A 572 -36.35 -2.37 6.00
CA GLU A 572 -36.15 -2.60 4.57
C GLU A 572 -35.04 -3.60 4.24
N ASN A 573 -34.02 -3.73 5.11
CA ASN A 573 -32.88 -4.63 4.92
C ASN A 573 -33.08 -5.99 5.61
N LEU A 574 -34.17 -6.19 6.35
CA LEU A 574 -34.43 -7.42 7.10
C LEU A 574 -34.35 -8.67 6.21
N HIS A 575 -34.93 -8.62 5.01
CA HIS A 575 -34.91 -9.77 4.10
C HIS A 575 -33.49 -10.13 3.67
N ASP A 576 -32.68 -9.11 3.35
CA ASP A 576 -31.28 -9.27 2.97
C ASP A 576 -30.47 -9.89 4.12
N TRP A 577 -30.62 -9.37 5.34
CA TRP A 577 -29.96 -9.89 6.54
C TRP A 577 -30.34 -11.33 6.87
N LEU A 578 -31.62 -11.68 6.75
CA LEU A 578 -32.09 -13.04 6.96
C LEU A 578 -31.60 -14.01 5.87
N SER A 579 -31.36 -13.54 4.64
CA SER A 579 -30.81 -14.34 3.54
C SER A 579 -29.32 -14.65 3.74
N LEU A 580 -28.58 -13.73 4.38
CA LEU A 580 -27.16 -13.91 4.72
C LEU A 580 -27.01 -14.78 5.97
N ALA A 581 -27.91 -14.65 6.94
CA ALA A 581 -27.94 -15.49 8.13
C ALA A 581 -28.38 -16.93 7.81
N ARG A 582 -27.66 -17.94 8.33
CA ARG A 582 -28.05 -19.35 8.15
C ARG A 582 -29.47 -19.61 8.69
N ALA A 583 -30.23 -20.43 7.97
CA ALA A 583 -31.45 -21.02 8.50
C ALA A 583 -31.08 -21.95 9.67
N SER A 584 -31.77 -21.80 10.80
CA SER A 584 -31.52 -22.63 11.97
C SER A 584 -31.83 -24.09 11.65
N SER A 585 -30.95 -25.01 12.08
CA SER A 585 -31.33 -26.42 12.25
C SER A 585 -32.46 -26.51 13.30
N ALA A 586 -33.31 -27.53 13.20
CA ALA A 586 -34.47 -27.73 14.08
C ALA A 586 -34.12 -27.48 15.56
N ILE A 587 -34.58 -26.34 16.10
CA ILE A 587 -34.42 -25.98 17.51
C ILE A 587 -35.52 -26.71 18.28
N GLU A 588 -35.16 -27.59 19.21
CA GLU A 588 -36.14 -28.15 20.14
C GLU A 588 -36.63 -27.06 21.09
N VAL A 589 -37.91 -26.69 20.99
CA VAL A 589 -38.54 -25.66 21.84
C VAL A 589 -39.46 -26.34 22.87
N SER A 590 -39.61 -25.77 24.06
CA SER A 590 -40.52 -26.29 25.10
C SER A 590 -41.98 -26.29 24.65
N VAL A 591 -42.83 -27.11 25.29
CA VAL A 591 -44.26 -27.21 24.96
C VAL A 591 -44.96 -25.84 25.06
N THR A 592 -44.70 -25.06 26.11
CA THR A 592 -45.25 -23.71 26.29
C THR A 592 -44.86 -22.78 25.14
N ASN A 593 -43.60 -22.81 24.73
CA ASN A 593 -43.10 -21.97 23.64
C ASN A 593 -43.65 -22.44 22.28
N GLN A 594 -43.85 -23.75 22.08
CA GLN A 594 -44.50 -24.30 20.88
C GLN A 594 -45.95 -23.83 20.76
N THR A 595 -46.70 -23.78 21.85
CA THR A 595 -48.08 -23.27 21.86
C THR A 595 -48.13 -21.80 21.43
N VAL A 596 -47.28 -20.95 22.02
CA VAL A 596 -47.20 -19.52 21.65
C VAL A 596 -46.75 -19.34 20.19
N LEU A 597 -45.76 -20.13 19.75
CA LEU A 597 -45.27 -20.09 18.39
C LEU A 597 -46.34 -20.54 17.38
N GLY A 598 -47.12 -21.58 17.71
CA GLY A 598 -48.22 -22.08 16.89
C GLY A 598 -49.34 -21.06 16.70
N GLU A 599 -49.68 -20.31 17.76
CA GLU A 599 -50.64 -19.19 17.67
C GLU A 599 -50.12 -18.06 16.77
N LEU A 600 -48.83 -17.71 16.84
CA LEU A 600 -48.24 -16.70 15.95
C LEU A 600 -48.13 -17.20 14.49
N GLN A 601 -47.92 -18.50 14.27
CA GLN A 601 -47.87 -19.10 12.94
C GLN A 601 -49.24 -19.19 12.24
N SER A 602 -50.31 -19.38 13.02
CA SER A 602 -51.68 -19.50 12.51
C SER A 602 -52.42 -18.16 12.50
N GLY A 603 -52.26 -17.36 13.56
CA GLY A 603 -52.94 -16.08 13.78
C GLY A 603 -52.20 -14.85 13.26
N GLY A 604 -50.93 -14.99 12.84
CA GLY A 604 -50.12 -13.86 12.39
C GLY A 604 -49.64 -12.97 13.54
N ALA A 605 -49.54 -11.66 13.30
CA ALA A 605 -49.08 -10.71 14.31
C ALA A 605 -50.19 -10.41 15.32
N LEU A 606 -49.96 -10.70 16.61
CA LEU A 606 -50.96 -10.65 17.68
C LEU A 606 -50.51 -9.75 18.84
N PHE A 607 -51.45 -9.08 19.50
CA PHE A 607 -51.13 -8.34 20.73
C PHE A 607 -50.94 -9.31 21.91
N PHE A 608 -50.22 -8.88 22.96
CA PHE A 608 -49.97 -9.71 24.14
C PHE A 608 -51.25 -10.25 24.80
N ALA A 609 -52.26 -9.39 24.98
CA ALA A 609 -53.55 -9.80 25.55
C ALA A 609 -54.28 -10.88 24.71
N GLU A 610 -54.09 -10.84 23.38
CA GLU A 610 -54.66 -11.85 22.48
C GLU A 610 -53.91 -13.17 22.58
N LEU A 611 -52.58 -13.14 22.72
CA LEU A 611 -51.77 -14.33 22.95
C LEU A 611 -52.15 -15.03 24.26
N VAL A 612 -52.32 -14.28 25.35
CA VAL A 612 -52.80 -14.83 26.63
C VAL A 612 -54.17 -15.49 26.46
N ARG A 613 -55.11 -14.79 25.81
CA ARG A 613 -56.48 -15.30 25.60
C ARG A 613 -56.51 -16.55 24.71
N ARG A 614 -55.72 -16.61 23.64
CA ARG A 614 -55.73 -17.72 22.67
C ARG A 614 -54.97 -18.95 23.18
N THR A 615 -53.84 -18.75 23.85
CA THR A 615 -53.02 -19.85 24.39
C THR A 615 -53.60 -20.45 25.68
N GLY A 616 -54.41 -19.68 26.42
CA GLY A 616 -54.93 -20.09 27.74
C GLY A 616 -53.88 -20.15 28.85
N LEU A 617 -52.66 -19.67 28.59
CA LEU A 617 -51.54 -19.66 29.54
C LEU A 617 -51.64 -18.48 30.50
N LEU A 618 -50.95 -18.59 31.65
CA LEU A 618 -50.80 -17.45 32.57
C LEU A 618 -49.98 -16.33 31.91
N PRO A 619 -50.27 -15.04 32.17
CA PRO A 619 -49.50 -13.93 31.60
C PRO A 619 -47.98 -14.07 31.80
N SER A 620 -47.53 -14.51 32.97
CA SER A 620 -46.12 -14.76 33.27
C SER A 620 -45.50 -15.87 32.41
N GLN A 621 -46.25 -16.91 32.06
CA GLN A 621 -45.80 -17.99 31.19
C GLN A 621 -45.67 -17.51 29.73
N VAL A 622 -46.58 -16.65 29.28
CA VAL A 622 -46.49 -16.03 27.95
C VAL A 622 -45.29 -15.07 27.88
N GLU A 623 -45.04 -14.27 28.92
CA GLU A 623 -43.84 -13.43 29.00
C GLU A 623 -42.54 -14.25 28.92
N GLU A 624 -42.44 -15.33 29.70
CA GLU A 624 -41.27 -16.20 29.70
C GLU A 624 -41.08 -16.87 28.34
N ALA A 625 -42.17 -17.33 27.72
CA ALA A 625 -42.14 -17.92 26.38
C ALA A 625 -41.69 -16.91 25.33
N LEU A 626 -42.21 -15.68 25.35
CA LEU A 626 -41.78 -14.61 24.43
C LEU A 626 -40.31 -14.24 24.64
N ALA A 627 -39.84 -14.18 25.88
CA ALA A 627 -38.43 -13.93 26.19
C ALA A 627 -37.51 -15.02 25.63
N GLN A 628 -37.87 -16.30 25.79
CA GLN A 628 -37.11 -17.42 25.25
C GLN A 628 -37.16 -17.46 23.72
N LEU A 629 -38.33 -17.23 23.12
CA LEU A 629 -38.49 -17.19 21.66
C LEU A 629 -37.73 -16.01 21.03
N ALA A 630 -37.67 -14.85 21.69
CA ALA A 630 -36.89 -13.70 21.26
C ALA A 630 -35.38 -13.99 21.34
N ALA A 631 -34.93 -14.63 22.43
CA ALA A 631 -33.54 -15.08 22.59
C ALA A 631 -33.12 -16.10 21.52
N LEU A 632 -34.06 -16.90 21.01
CA LEU A 632 -33.86 -17.84 19.91
C LEU A 632 -33.94 -17.19 18.50
N GLY A 633 -34.38 -15.93 18.40
CA GLY A 633 -34.54 -15.24 17.11
C GLY A 633 -35.76 -15.68 16.31
N LEU A 634 -36.82 -16.13 16.98
CA LEU A 634 -38.06 -16.59 16.33
C LEU A 634 -39.15 -15.53 16.30
N VAL A 635 -39.17 -14.64 17.30
CA VAL A 635 -40.20 -13.58 17.44
C VAL A 635 -39.57 -12.19 17.55
N THR A 636 -40.36 -11.19 17.17
CA THR A 636 -40.08 -9.76 17.29
C THR A 636 -41.37 -9.01 17.64
N SER A 637 -41.29 -7.74 18.02
CA SER A 637 -42.45 -6.88 18.27
C SER A 637 -42.30 -5.48 17.67
N ASP A 638 -43.43 -4.78 17.51
CA ASP A 638 -43.47 -3.41 16.95
C ASP A 638 -42.75 -2.36 17.83
N SER A 639 -42.44 -2.66 19.09
CA SER A 639 -41.71 -1.78 20.02
C SER A 639 -40.51 -2.47 20.69
N PHE A 640 -39.49 -1.68 21.03
CA PHE A 640 -38.36 -2.13 21.87
C PHE A 640 -38.71 -2.10 23.36
N ASP A 641 -39.66 -1.27 23.78
CA ASP A 641 -40.17 -1.19 25.16
C ASP A 641 -40.66 -2.54 25.69
N GLY A 642 -41.32 -3.33 24.84
CA GLY A 642 -41.74 -4.70 25.18
C GLY A 642 -40.57 -5.62 25.53
N LEU A 643 -39.47 -5.53 24.79
CA LEU A 643 -38.25 -6.29 25.04
C LEU A 643 -37.54 -5.82 26.31
N ARG A 644 -37.56 -4.50 26.55
CA ARG A 644 -37.09 -3.87 27.80
C ARG A 644 -37.84 -4.40 29.01
N ALA A 645 -39.16 -4.54 28.93
CA ALA A 645 -39.99 -5.06 30.02
C ALA A 645 -39.60 -6.51 30.39
N LEU A 646 -39.28 -7.34 29.40
CA LEU A 646 -38.87 -8.74 29.59
C LEU A 646 -37.51 -8.92 30.29
N LEU A 647 -36.69 -7.87 30.42
CA LEU A 647 -35.45 -7.92 31.19
C LEU A 647 -35.68 -7.93 32.70
N VAL A 648 -36.80 -7.37 33.17
CA VAL A 648 -37.15 -7.33 34.59
C VAL A 648 -38.09 -8.48 34.90
N PRO A 649 -37.75 -9.38 35.85
CA PRO A 649 -38.64 -10.45 36.29
C PRO A 649 -40.00 -9.90 36.72
N SER A 650 -41.09 -10.56 36.31
CA SER A 650 -42.46 -10.11 36.57
C SER A 650 -42.77 -9.86 38.06
N ASN A 651 -42.16 -10.64 38.97
CA ASN A 651 -42.27 -10.49 40.42
C ASN A 651 -41.48 -9.30 41.02
N LYS A 652 -40.54 -8.73 40.26
CA LYS A 652 -39.76 -7.53 40.64
C LYS A 652 -40.25 -6.27 39.94
N ARG A 653 -41.23 -6.39 39.02
CA ARG A 653 -41.87 -5.23 38.41
C ARG A 653 -42.79 -4.56 39.44
N PRO A 654 -42.73 -3.23 39.61
CA PRO A 654 -43.65 -2.53 40.49
C PRO A 654 -45.08 -2.74 39.97
N THR A 655 -45.90 -3.42 40.77
CA THR A 655 -47.31 -3.65 40.46
C THR A 655 -48.07 -2.33 40.41
N PHE A 656 -48.80 -2.09 39.33
CA PHE A 656 -49.80 -1.02 39.25
C PHE A 656 -50.92 -1.31 40.26
N GLY A 657 -50.76 -0.81 41.48
CA GLY A 657 -51.80 -0.77 42.50
C GLY A 657 -52.69 0.44 42.28
N ARG A 658 -53.97 0.17 42.04
CA ARG A 658 -55.10 1.10 41.98
C ARG A 658 -55.28 1.81 43.33
N ASN A 659 -54.41 2.77 43.68
CA ASN A 659 -54.59 3.62 44.85
C ASN A 659 -55.22 4.96 44.45
N ILE A 660 -56.51 5.09 44.74
CA ILE A 660 -57.22 6.36 44.84
C ILE A 660 -56.71 7.02 46.12
N GLY A 661 -55.73 7.92 46.00
CA GLY A 661 -55.25 8.70 47.15
C GLY A 661 -53.78 9.10 47.06
N ASN A 662 -53.57 10.39 46.83
CA ASN A 662 -52.33 11.16 46.94
C ASN A 662 -51.19 10.99 45.92
N ARG A 663 -50.84 12.15 45.35
CA ARG A 663 -49.82 12.43 44.33
C ARG A 663 -48.45 11.85 44.70
N ARG A 664 -47.98 10.88 43.91
CA ARG A 664 -46.55 10.69 43.61
C ARG A 664 -46.38 10.47 42.11
N ARG A 665 -45.38 11.13 41.52
CA ARG A 665 -45.06 11.15 40.08
C ARG A 665 -44.96 9.71 39.53
N LYS A 666 -45.79 9.42 38.53
CA LYS A 666 -45.78 8.17 37.75
C LYS A 666 -44.44 8.04 37.02
N THR A 667 -43.62 7.05 37.37
CA THR A 667 -42.65 6.49 36.43
C THR A 667 -43.39 5.39 35.67
N ASN A 668 -43.76 5.64 34.42
CA ASN A 668 -44.29 4.60 33.54
C ASN A 668 -43.16 3.59 33.30
N LEU A 669 -43.17 2.47 34.02
CA LEU A 669 -42.31 1.34 33.68
C LEU A 669 -42.91 0.62 32.46
N ALA A 670 -42.05 0.20 31.55
CA ALA A 670 -42.35 -0.62 30.39
C ALA A 670 -43.24 -1.81 30.76
N SER A 671 -44.31 -2.03 30.02
CA SER A 671 -45.14 -3.25 30.12
C SER A 671 -45.09 -4.01 28.80
N VAL A 672 -45.01 -5.34 28.89
CA VAL A 672 -45.09 -6.23 27.73
C VAL A 672 -46.42 -6.04 26.97
N GLU A 673 -47.46 -5.56 27.65
CA GLU A 673 -48.76 -5.23 27.06
C GLU A 673 -48.70 -4.07 26.07
N TYR A 674 -47.76 -3.13 26.24
CA TYR A 674 -47.57 -1.97 25.36
C TYR A 674 -46.50 -2.21 24.28
N ALA A 675 -46.02 -3.44 24.13
CA ALA A 675 -45.04 -3.85 23.11
C ALA A 675 -45.53 -3.73 21.65
N GLY A 676 -46.82 -3.43 21.45
CA GLY A 676 -47.49 -3.54 20.16
C GLY A 676 -47.79 -5.00 19.81
N ARG A 677 -47.73 -5.33 18.51
CA ARG A 677 -47.98 -6.70 18.04
C ARG A 677 -46.68 -7.51 18.07
N TRP A 678 -46.77 -8.72 18.58
CA TRP A 678 -45.74 -9.75 18.48
C TRP A 678 -45.92 -10.50 17.17
N SER A 679 -44.82 -10.74 16.46
CA SER A 679 -44.82 -11.39 15.15
C SER A 679 -43.62 -12.31 14.98
N LEU A 680 -43.68 -13.20 13.98
CA LEU A 680 -42.57 -14.07 13.63
C LEU A 680 -41.49 -13.28 12.88
N LEU A 681 -40.24 -13.42 13.31
CA LEU A 681 -39.10 -12.81 12.62
C LEU A 681 -38.79 -13.51 11.29
N ARG A 682 -38.97 -14.83 11.24
CA ARG A 682 -38.80 -15.68 10.05
C ARG A 682 -40.15 -16.27 9.66
N GLY A 683 -40.52 -16.18 8.37
CA GLY A 683 -41.73 -16.83 7.85
C GLY A 683 -41.74 -18.36 8.03
N LYS A 684 -42.91 -19.00 7.92
CA LYS A 684 -43.17 -20.44 8.20
C LYS A 684 -41.97 -21.34 7.87
N GLN A 685 -41.29 -21.83 8.91
CA GLN A 685 -40.36 -22.96 8.85
C GLN A 685 -41.14 -24.26 9.12
N PRO A 686 -40.92 -25.34 8.36
CA PRO A 686 -41.51 -26.64 8.68
C PRO A 686 -40.79 -27.25 9.89
N PHE A 687 -41.43 -27.27 11.06
CA PHE A 687 -40.96 -28.02 12.22
C PHE A 687 -41.54 -29.44 12.19
N SER A 688 -40.66 -30.45 12.22
CA SER A 688 -41.05 -31.85 12.37
C SER A 688 -41.48 -32.10 13.82
N ALA A 689 -42.78 -32.35 14.04
CA ALA A 689 -43.28 -32.81 15.32
C ALA A 689 -42.70 -34.20 15.63
N ALA A 690 -41.94 -34.31 16.72
CA ALA A 690 -41.58 -35.60 17.29
C ALA A 690 -42.82 -36.19 17.95
N ASN A 691 -43.59 -37.00 17.22
CA ASN A 691 -44.48 -38.04 17.77
C ASN A 691 -44.79 -39.07 16.68
N GLY A 692 -44.58 -40.34 17.03
CA GLY A 692 -44.40 -41.45 16.09
C GLY A 692 -45.65 -42.11 15.53
N HIS A 693 -45.34 -43.14 14.73
CA HIS A 693 -46.19 -44.18 14.12
C HIS A 693 -46.67 -43.90 12.69
N SER A 694 -45.82 -44.22 11.71
CA SER A 694 -46.28 -44.89 10.49
C SER A 694 -45.20 -45.85 9.99
N SER A 695 -45.63 -47.07 9.70
CA SER A 695 -44.85 -48.27 9.39
C SER A 695 -44.09 -48.18 8.06
N PRO A 696 -43.02 -48.97 7.86
CA PRO A 696 -42.28 -48.99 6.61
C PRO A 696 -43.03 -49.84 5.59
N SER A 697 -43.58 -49.25 4.54
CA SER A 697 -43.99 -50.00 3.35
C SER A 697 -42.79 -50.21 2.44
N SER A 698 -42.39 -51.48 2.34
CA SER A 698 -41.44 -52.00 1.38
C SER A 698 -41.98 -51.90 -0.04
N SER A 699 -41.25 -51.23 -0.92
CA SER A 699 -41.20 -51.62 -2.33
C SER A 699 -39.79 -51.37 -2.87
N ASN A 700 -39.20 -52.46 -3.35
CA ASN A 700 -37.99 -52.51 -4.14
C ASN A 700 -38.15 -51.61 -5.37
N ASP A 701 -37.24 -50.67 -5.58
CA ASP A 701 -36.81 -50.32 -6.93
C ASP A 701 -35.33 -49.94 -6.93
N ARG A 702 -34.60 -50.56 -7.87
CA ARG A 702 -33.15 -50.38 -8.08
C ARG A 702 -32.87 -48.99 -8.68
N PRO A 703 -31.68 -48.42 -8.45
CA PRO A 703 -31.36 -47.07 -8.89
C PRO A 703 -31.13 -47.02 -10.41
N GLY A 704 -32.11 -46.49 -11.13
CA GLY A 704 -31.96 -46.01 -12.50
C GLY A 704 -31.28 -44.64 -12.51
N GLN A 705 -30.19 -44.55 -13.26
CA GLN A 705 -29.47 -43.32 -13.57
C GLN A 705 -30.41 -42.29 -14.23
N ASN A 706 -30.46 -41.08 -13.68
CA ASN A 706 -30.89 -39.88 -14.40
C ASN A 706 -30.10 -38.66 -13.87
N PRO A 707 -29.29 -37.98 -14.71
CA PRO A 707 -28.73 -36.67 -14.39
C PRO A 707 -29.75 -35.61 -14.80
N GLY A 708 -30.52 -35.10 -13.83
CA GLY A 708 -31.61 -34.16 -14.08
C GLY A 708 -31.68 -33.09 -13.00
N GLY A 709 -31.03 -31.96 -13.29
CA GLY A 709 -30.89 -30.72 -12.51
C GLY A 709 -31.93 -30.41 -11.43
N ASP A 710 -31.39 -30.14 -10.24
CA ASP A 710 -32.03 -29.49 -9.10
C ASP A 710 -32.30 -28.00 -9.40
N ARG A 711 -33.21 -27.70 -10.35
CA ARG A 711 -33.57 -26.36 -10.85
C ARG A 711 -34.22 -25.42 -9.80
N ARG A 712 -34.30 -25.82 -8.53
CA ARG A 712 -34.84 -24.97 -7.44
C ARG A 712 -33.77 -24.14 -6.72
N GLN A 713 -32.48 -24.42 -6.93
CA GLN A 713 -31.39 -23.66 -6.30
C GLN A 713 -30.95 -22.42 -7.10
N ASP A 714 -31.28 -22.32 -8.41
CA ASP A 714 -30.80 -21.24 -9.27
C ASP A 714 -31.49 -19.88 -9.05
N ALA A 715 -32.70 -19.84 -8.48
CA ALA A 715 -33.45 -18.59 -8.28
C ALA A 715 -33.02 -17.79 -7.02
N SER A 716 -32.26 -18.39 -6.10
CA SER A 716 -31.84 -17.76 -4.83
C SER A 716 -30.46 -17.10 -4.88
N LEU A 717 -29.66 -17.41 -5.90
CA LEU A 717 -28.33 -16.83 -6.11
C LEU A 717 -28.35 -15.31 -6.34
N PRO A 718 -29.22 -14.73 -7.19
CA PRO A 718 -29.24 -13.28 -7.44
C PRO A 718 -29.62 -12.47 -6.21
N LEU A 719 -30.53 -12.99 -5.38
CA LEU A 719 -30.99 -12.35 -4.15
C LEU A 719 -29.88 -12.29 -3.09
N ARG A 720 -29.09 -13.38 -2.97
CA ARG A 720 -27.94 -13.42 -2.06
C ARG A 720 -26.81 -12.49 -2.52
N GLU A 721 -26.56 -12.38 -3.82
CA GLU A 721 -25.56 -11.45 -4.36
C GLU A 721 -25.91 -9.99 -4.04
N ALA A 722 -27.18 -9.59 -4.23
CA ALA A 722 -27.65 -8.25 -3.87
C ALA A 722 -27.51 -7.97 -2.36
N ALA A 723 -27.86 -8.94 -1.51
CA ALA A 723 -27.67 -8.84 -0.06
C ALA A 723 -26.18 -8.72 0.33
N LEU A 724 -25.30 -9.48 -0.34
CA LEU A 724 -23.85 -9.39 -0.15
C LEU A 724 -23.30 -8.01 -0.55
N GLU A 725 -23.76 -7.44 -1.66
CA GLU A 725 -23.37 -6.08 -2.06
C GLU A 725 -23.83 -5.04 -1.03
N LYS A 726 -25.07 -5.12 -0.53
CA LYS A 726 -25.54 -4.25 0.56
C LYS A 726 -24.70 -4.40 1.83
N PHE A 727 -24.39 -5.63 2.22
CA PHE A 727 -23.53 -5.90 3.39
C PHE A 727 -22.12 -5.33 3.19
N ALA A 728 -21.56 -5.44 1.98
CA ALA A 728 -20.26 -4.89 1.65
C ALA A 728 -20.22 -3.35 1.78
N ARG A 729 -21.29 -2.65 1.35
CA ARG A 729 -21.45 -1.20 1.56
C ARG A 729 -21.57 -0.85 3.04
N LEU A 730 -22.38 -1.62 3.78
CA LEU A 730 -22.58 -1.42 5.21
C LEU A 730 -21.25 -1.53 5.99
N LEU A 731 -20.39 -2.50 5.69
CA LEU A 731 -19.08 -2.63 6.34
C LEU A 731 -18.18 -1.41 6.08
N LEU A 732 -18.19 -0.89 4.85
CA LEU A 732 -17.45 0.34 4.50
C LEU A 732 -18.02 1.55 5.25
N HIS A 733 -19.35 1.66 5.37
CA HIS A 733 -19.98 2.73 6.14
C HIS A 733 -19.71 2.60 7.65
N ARG A 734 -19.65 1.38 8.18
CA ARG A 734 -19.41 1.10 9.60
C ARG A 734 -17.96 1.34 10.03
N TYR A 735 -16.99 0.92 9.21
CA TYR A 735 -15.57 0.94 9.58
C TYR A 735 -14.72 1.94 8.78
N GLY A 736 -15.22 2.49 7.68
CA GLY A 736 -14.49 3.38 6.78
C GLY A 736 -13.46 2.64 5.90
N VAL A 737 -12.59 1.86 6.54
CA VAL A 737 -11.59 0.98 5.91
C VAL A 737 -11.87 -0.46 6.29
N VAL A 738 -11.97 -1.34 5.28
CA VAL A 738 -12.34 -2.75 5.44
C VAL A 738 -11.20 -3.67 4.99
N PHE A 739 -10.89 -4.67 5.81
CA PHE A 739 -9.90 -5.71 5.57
C PHE A 739 -10.31 -7.00 6.29
N ARG A 740 -9.70 -8.13 5.91
CA ARG A 740 -10.11 -9.49 6.32
C ARG A 740 -10.33 -9.68 7.82
N ARG A 741 -9.42 -9.17 8.68
CA ARG A 741 -9.47 -9.44 10.13
C ARG A 741 -10.67 -8.78 10.82
N LEU A 742 -11.25 -7.71 10.27
CA LEU A 742 -12.47 -7.09 10.85
C LEU A 742 -13.67 -8.02 10.82
N LEU A 743 -13.73 -8.94 9.85
CA LEU A 743 -14.84 -9.91 9.75
C LEU A 743 -14.92 -10.83 10.97
N GLU A 744 -13.85 -10.97 11.75
CA GLU A 744 -13.87 -11.76 13.00
C GLU A 744 -14.80 -11.16 14.06
N ARG A 745 -15.19 -9.88 13.92
CA ARG A 745 -16.18 -9.22 14.78
C ARG A 745 -17.61 -9.37 14.27
N GLU A 746 -17.80 -9.67 12.99
CA GLU A 746 -19.11 -9.77 12.36
C GLU A 746 -19.76 -11.14 12.60
N SER A 747 -21.08 -11.15 12.78
CA SER A 747 -21.82 -12.39 13.10
C SER A 747 -22.20 -13.21 11.87
N PHE A 748 -22.22 -12.59 10.69
CA PHE A 748 -22.56 -13.27 9.44
C PHE A 748 -21.41 -14.14 8.94
N GLN A 749 -21.71 -15.37 8.51
CA GLN A 749 -20.73 -16.29 7.92
C GLN A 749 -20.47 -15.94 6.45
N ILE A 750 -19.80 -14.81 6.21
CA ILE A 750 -19.42 -14.33 4.88
C ILE A 750 -17.91 -14.43 4.73
N SER A 751 -17.46 -14.99 3.60
CA SER A 751 -16.03 -15.12 3.34
C SER A 751 -15.43 -13.82 2.80
N TRP A 752 -14.16 -13.56 3.13
CA TRP A 752 -13.42 -12.45 2.53
C TRP A 752 -13.34 -12.54 1.00
N TYR A 753 -13.38 -13.75 0.46
CA TYR A 753 -13.34 -13.99 -0.99
C TYR A 753 -14.59 -13.44 -1.70
N GLU A 754 -15.78 -13.61 -1.11
CA GLU A 754 -17.03 -13.06 -1.63
C GLU A 754 -16.99 -11.52 -1.64
N LEU A 755 -16.55 -10.91 -0.54
CA LEU A 755 -16.46 -9.44 -0.42
C LEU A 755 -15.35 -8.84 -1.29
N GLY A 756 -14.18 -9.46 -1.35
CA GLY A 756 -13.05 -8.98 -2.14
C GLY A 756 -13.35 -8.88 -3.64
N ARG A 757 -14.18 -9.79 -4.18
CA ARG A 757 -14.65 -9.71 -5.57
C ARG A 757 -15.49 -8.45 -5.82
N ILE A 758 -16.38 -8.10 -4.88
CA ILE A 758 -17.23 -6.91 -4.96
C ILE A 758 -16.36 -5.65 -4.84
N TYR A 759 -15.46 -5.61 -3.86
CA TYR A 759 -14.61 -4.44 -3.64
C TYR A 759 -13.65 -4.17 -4.82
N ARG A 760 -13.03 -5.19 -5.42
CA ARG A 760 -12.22 -5.01 -6.64
C ARG A 760 -13.03 -4.47 -7.81
N ARG A 761 -14.30 -4.88 -7.94
CA ARG A 761 -15.20 -4.37 -8.98
C ARG A 761 -15.52 -2.88 -8.76
N TRP A 762 -15.79 -2.48 -7.52
CA TRP A 762 -16.04 -1.07 -7.19
C TRP A 762 -14.78 -0.21 -7.24
N GLU A 763 -13.61 -0.77 -6.92
CA GLU A 763 -12.31 -0.12 -7.13
C GLU A 763 -12.08 0.16 -8.62
N ALA A 764 -12.34 -0.82 -9.49
CA ALA A 764 -12.23 -0.65 -10.94
C ALA A 764 -13.20 0.42 -11.51
N ARG A 765 -14.34 0.63 -10.84
CA ARG A 765 -15.30 1.71 -11.16
C ARG A 765 -14.92 3.07 -10.56
N GLY A 766 -13.96 3.11 -9.64
CA GLY A 766 -13.58 4.32 -8.92
C GLY A 766 -14.52 4.73 -7.78
N GLU A 767 -15.47 3.86 -7.38
CA GLU A 767 -16.39 4.11 -6.25
C GLU A 767 -15.65 4.06 -4.90
N ILE A 768 -14.64 3.18 -4.79
CA ILE A 768 -13.81 2.99 -3.61
C ILE A 768 -12.33 2.98 -3.98
N ARG A 769 -11.44 3.04 -2.97
CA ARG A 769 -9.99 2.95 -3.18
C ARG A 769 -9.45 1.69 -2.53
N GLY A 770 -8.71 0.88 -3.28
CA GLY A 770 -7.89 -0.20 -2.74
C GLY A 770 -6.46 0.25 -2.51
N GLY A 771 -5.85 -0.17 -1.41
CA GLY A 771 -4.51 0.28 -1.05
C GLY A 771 -3.99 -0.30 0.26
N TYR A 772 -2.88 0.25 0.74
CA TYR A 772 -2.35 -0.05 2.06
C TYR A 772 -2.52 1.18 2.95
N PHE A 773 -3.65 1.24 3.65
CA PHE A 773 -4.03 2.41 4.45
C PHE A 773 -3.57 2.28 5.89
N ILE A 774 -3.53 1.06 6.44
CA ILE A 774 -3.21 0.79 7.84
C ILE A 774 -1.98 -0.12 7.92
N GLY A 775 -0.98 0.31 8.69
CA GLY A 775 0.26 -0.39 8.93
C GLY A 775 0.08 -1.54 9.92
N GLY A 776 0.81 -2.65 9.71
CA GLY A 776 0.77 -3.82 10.60
C GLY A 776 -0.42 -4.77 10.32
N VAL A 777 -1.27 -4.46 9.34
CA VAL A 777 -2.41 -5.28 8.94
C VAL A 777 -2.16 -5.86 7.55
N GLY A 778 -1.89 -7.16 7.49
CA GLY A 778 -1.68 -7.87 6.23
C GLY A 778 -2.95 -8.07 5.41
N GLY A 779 -2.80 -8.11 4.08
CA GLY A 779 -3.88 -8.37 3.12
C GLY A 779 -4.40 -7.12 2.40
N GLU A 780 -5.36 -7.33 1.50
CA GLU A 780 -6.02 -6.25 0.75
C GLU A 780 -6.87 -5.39 1.69
N GLN A 781 -6.78 -4.06 1.52
CA GLN A 781 -7.58 -3.09 2.26
C GLN A 781 -8.33 -2.19 1.28
N PHE A 782 -9.58 -1.89 1.61
CA PHE A 782 -10.45 -1.05 0.79
C PHE A 782 -11.08 0.05 1.64
N ALA A 783 -11.13 1.27 1.13
CA ALA A 783 -11.62 2.42 1.87
C ALA A 783 -12.55 3.30 1.03
N LEU A 784 -13.50 3.96 1.71
CA LEU A 784 -14.28 5.05 1.13
C LEU A 784 -13.40 6.30 0.95
N PRO A 785 -13.58 7.09 -0.14
CA PRO A 785 -12.82 8.33 -0.34
C PRO A 785 -12.93 9.31 0.85
N GLU A 786 -14.12 9.43 1.43
CA GLU A 786 -14.40 10.28 2.59
C GLU A 786 -13.64 9.81 3.84
N ALA A 787 -13.57 8.49 4.06
CA ALA A 787 -12.84 7.89 5.18
C ALA A 787 -11.33 8.20 5.09
N ILE A 788 -10.76 8.21 3.87
CA ILE A 788 -9.35 8.55 3.66
C ILE A 788 -9.06 10.00 4.05
N GLY A 789 -9.98 10.92 3.74
CA GLY A 789 -9.85 12.33 4.13
C GLY A 789 -9.75 12.51 5.65
N LEU A 790 -10.66 11.88 6.40
CA LEU A 790 -10.66 11.93 7.87
C LEU A 790 -9.47 11.18 8.48
N LEU A 791 -9.10 10.03 7.93
CA LEU A 791 -7.94 9.26 8.39
C LEU A 791 -6.63 10.08 8.24
N ARG A 792 -6.53 10.88 7.18
CA ARG A 792 -5.42 11.82 6.99
C ARG A 792 -5.44 13.01 7.95
N SER A 793 -6.62 13.55 8.28
CA SER A 793 -6.70 14.66 9.23
C SER A 793 -6.34 14.22 10.65
N ILE A 794 -6.74 13.01 11.05
CA ILE A 794 -6.40 12.43 12.36
C ILE A 794 -4.90 12.13 12.48
N ARG A 795 -4.26 11.65 11.42
CA ARG A 795 -2.80 11.48 11.37
C ARG A 795 -2.05 12.81 11.59
N LYS A 796 -2.56 13.91 11.05
CA LYS A 796 -1.98 15.24 11.25
C LYS A 796 -2.25 15.80 12.65
N ALA A 797 -3.30 15.34 13.31
CA ALA A 797 -3.68 15.79 14.64
C ALA A 797 -2.83 15.11 15.72
N HIS A 798 -2.12 15.91 16.52
CA HIS A 798 -1.35 15.38 17.65
C HIS A 798 -2.25 14.66 18.67
N PRO A 799 -1.78 13.58 19.31
CA PRO A 799 -2.49 12.93 20.41
C PRO A 799 -2.69 13.90 21.58
N ASN A 800 -3.89 13.94 22.15
CA ASN A 800 -4.27 14.87 23.24
C ASN A 800 -4.37 14.17 24.60
N GLY A 801 -4.11 12.86 24.67
CA GLY A 801 -4.22 12.08 25.91
C GLY A 801 -5.65 11.68 26.26
N GLU A 802 -6.60 11.78 25.34
CA GLU A 802 -8.02 11.55 25.64
C GLU A 802 -8.29 10.11 26.07
N LEU A 803 -9.01 9.96 27.18
CA LEU A 803 -9.41 8.68 27.78
C LEU A 803 -10.84 8.32 27.40
N ILE A 804 -11.02 7.23 26.66
CA ILE A 804 -12.33 6.74 26.21
C ILE A 804 -12.58 5.36 26.81
N THR A 805 -13.72 5.19 27.49
CA THR A 805 -14.14 3.89 28.03
C THR A 805 -15.23 3.29 27.15
N LEU A 806 -15.00 2.06 26.68
CA LEU A 806 -15.94 1.29 25.87
C LEU A 806 -16.40 0.04 26.61
N SER A 807 -17.65 -0.39 26.36
CA SER A 807 -18.06 -1.75 26.74
C SER A 807 -17.37 -2.76 25.83
N ALA A 808 -16.94 -3.90 26.35
CA ALA A 808 -16.37 -4.96 25.52
C ALA A 808 -17.40 -5.57 24.53
N ALA A 809 -18.70 -5.37 24.81
CA ALA A 809 -19.78 -5.72 23.88
C ALA A 809 -19.83 -4.80 22.65
N ASP A 810 -19.20 -3.62 22.66
CA ASP A 810 -19.22 -2.67 21.54
C ASP A 810 -18.53 -3.24 20.28
N PRO A 811 -19.01 -2.96 19.05
CA PRO A 811 -18.34 -3.37 17.81
C PRO A 811 -16.91 -2.84 17.65
N LEU A 812 -16.54 -1.77 18.38
CA LEU A 812 -15.18 -1.23 18.41
C LEU A 812 -14.24 -1.98 19.36
N ASN A 813 -14.70 -3.03 20.05
CA ASN A 813 -13.81 -3.95 20.74
C ASN A 813 -13.00 -4.78 19.72
N LEU A 814 -11.87 -4.20 19.30
CA LEU A 814 -10.89 -4.80 18.39
C LEU A 814 -9.64 -5.30 19.13
N GLN A 815 -9.71 -5.42 20.47
CA GLN A 815 -8.62 -5.94 21.30
C GLN A 815 -8.34 -7.40 20.98
N GLY A 816 -7.09 -7.72 20.64
CA GLY A 816 -6.70 -9.06 20.19
C GLY A 816 -7.13 -9.39 18.74
N ILE A 817 -7.67 -8.42 18.01
CA ILE A 817 -7.90 -8.47 16.55
C ILE A 817 -6.88 -7.56 15.85
N LEU A 818 -6.86 -6.29 16.26
CA LEU A 818 -5.96 -5.27 15.71
C LEU A 818 -4.80 -4.94 16.63
N THR A 819 -5.08 -4.79 17.92
CA THR A 819 -4.08 -4.49 18.93
C THR A 819 -3.51 -5.78 19.50
N PRO A 820 -2.21 -5.82 19.86
CA PRO A 820 -1.60 -6.98 20.47
C PRO A 820 -2.21 -7.28 21.86
N GLY A 821 -2.14 -8.54 22.27
CA GLY A 821 -2.65 -9.02 23.56
C GLY A 821 -3.84 -9.97 23.45
N PRO A 822 -4.32 -10.49 24.60
CA PRO A 822 -5.45 -11.42 24.65
C PRO A 822 -6.75 -10.74 24.21
N ARG A 823 -7.68 -11.53 23.66
CA ARG A 823 -9.04 -11.06 23.36
C ARG A 823 -9.84 -10.92 24.64
N ILE A 824 -10.60 -9.84 24.71
CA ILE A 824 -11.53 -9.58 25.82
C ILE A 824 -12.92 -10.05 25.40
N ALA A 825 -13.55 -10.86 26.24
CA ALA A 825 -14.87 -11.40 25.95
C ALA A 825 -15.90 -10.26 25.77
N ALA A 826 -16.74 -10.37 24.73
CA ALA A 826 -17.73 -9.37 24.35
C ALA A 826 -18.98 -9.38 25.25
N LEU A 827 -18.77 -9.28 26.55
CA LEU A 827 -19.82 -9.27 27.57
C LEU A 827 -20.15 -7.83 27.98
N THR A 828 -21.43 -7.56 28.28
CA THR A 828 -21.89 -6.21 28.66
C THR A 828 -21.19 -5.67 29.92
N ALA A 829 -20.85 -6.55 30.87
CA ALA A 829 -20.19 -6.17 32.13
C ALA A 829 -18.70 -5.80 31.94
N ASN A 830 -18.07 -6.32 30.88
CA ASN A 830 -16.67 -6.08 30.60
C ASN A 830 -16.48 -4.71 29.94
N ARG A 831 -15.35 -4.05 30.23
CA ARG A 831 -15.03 -2.71 29.72
C ARG A 831 -13.57 -2.60 29.32
N ILE A 832 -13.27 -1.69 28.41
CA ILE A 832 -11.93 -1.40 27.92
C ILE A 832 -11.71 0.10 27.97
N LEU A 833 -10.60 0.52 28.58
CA LEU A 833 -10.16 1.90 28.62
C LEU A 833 -9.11 2.11 27.53
N PHE A 834 -9.32 3.09 26.67
CA PHE A 834 -8.40 3.51 25.62
C PHE A 834 -7.83 4.88 25.92
N ARG A 835 -6.58 5.10 25.49
CA ARG A 835 -5.92 6.41 25.44
C ARG A 835 -5.42 6.66 24.04
N ASP A 836 -5.93 7.70 23.39
CA ASP A 836 -5.56 8.04 22.02
C ASP A 836 -5.57 6.83 21.05
N GLY A 837 -6.55 5.92 21.19
CA GLY A 837 -6.66 4.72 20.35
C GLY A 837 -5.92 3.47 20.86
N LEU A 838 -5.04 3.58 21.87
CA LEU A 838 -4.37 2.42 22.46
C LEU A 838 -5.12 1.89 23.69
N PRO A 839 -5.31 0.58 23.83
CA PRO A 839 -5.96 -0.03 24.98
C PRO A 839 -5.01 0.01 26.19
N LEU A 840 -5.42 0.69 27.26
CA LEU A 840 -4.66 0.82 28.50
C LEU A 840 -4.95 -0.30 29.49
N ALA A 841 -6.23 -0.54 29.75
CA ALA A 841 -6.67 -1.49 30.76
C ALA A 841 -8.07 -2.01 30.42
N ALA A 842 -8.41 -3.17 30.95
CA ALA A 842 -9.71 -3.79 30.80
C ALA A 842 -10.27 -4.24 32.15
N LEU A 843 -11.59 -4.13 32.29
CA LEU A 843 -12.35 -4.75 33.36
C LEU A 843 -12.95 -6.04 32.81
N GLU A 844 -12.50 -7.19 33.31
CA GLU A 844 -13.01 -8.51 32.92
C GLU A 844 -13.37 -9.30 34.18
N ALA A 845 -14.59 -9.84 34.23
CA ALA A 845 -15.10 -10.59 35.39
C ALA A 845 -14.99 -9.85 36.76
N GLY A 846 -14.90 -8.51 36.74
CA GLY A 846 -14.77 -7.67 37.95
C GLY A 846 -13.33 -7.31 38.34
N GLU A 847 -12.35 -7.92 37.68
CA GLU A 847 -10.92 -7.66 37.87
C GLU A 847 -10.39 -6.69 36.80
N ILE A 848 -9.42 -5.85 37.17
CA ILE A 848 -8.80 -4.89 36.25
C ILE A 848 -7.47 -5.44 35.78
N HIS A 849 -7.34 -5.62 34.47
CA HIS A 849 -6.14 -6.10 33.79
C HIS A 849 -5.49 -4.94 33.04
N LYS A 850 -4.24 -4.61 33.36
CA LYS A 850 -3.46 -3.64 32.57
C LYS A 850 -2.99 -4.31 31.27
N LEU A 851 -3.20 -3.63 30.15
CA LEU A 851 -2.85 -4.11 28.81
C LEU A 851 -1.59 -3.44 28.26
N ALA A 852 -1.23 -2.27 28.79
CA ALA A 852 -0.04 -1.53 28.40
C ALA A 852 0.64 -0.85 29.62
N ASP A 853 1.97 -0.82 29.62
CA ASP A 853 2.75 -0.08 30.61
C ASP A 853 2.56 1.43 30.36
N THR A 854 1.92 2.13 31.30
CA THR A 854 1.55 3.54 31.11
C THR A 854 1.67 4.40 32.36
N PRO A 855 1.82 5.73 32.19
CA PRO A 855 1.99 6.70 33.28
C PRO A 855 0.67 7.15 33.94
N ALA A 856 -0.49 6.59 33.56
CA ALA A 856 -1.76 6.93 34.19
C ALA A 856 -1.84 6.30 35.59
N SER A 857 -2.41 7.02 36.57
CA SER A 857 -2.51 6.51 37.94
C SER A 857 -3.54 5.39 38.04
N ASP A 858 -3.30 4.41 38.91
CA ASP A 858 -4.20 3.26 39.10
C ASP A 858 -5.61 3.69 39.54
N LEU A 859 -5.70 4.78 40.31
CA LEU A 859 -6.95 5.40 40.74
C LEU A 859 -7.74 6.00 39.56
N GLU A 860 -7.08 6.61 38.58
CA GLU A 860 -7.74 7.11 37.37
C GLU A 860 -8.29 5.96 36.52
N ILE A 861 -7.51 4.90 36.33
CA ILE A 861 -7.95 3.70 35.59
C ILE A 861 -9.17 3.08 36.27
N GLU A 862 -9.14 2.90 37.59
CA GLU A 862 -10.25 2.33 38.35
C GLU A 862 -11.51 3.20 38.26
N ARG A 863 -11.36 4.52 38.39
CA ARG A 863 -12.47 5.48 38.28
C ARG A 863 -13.14 5.41 36.90
N HIS A 864 -12.36 5.34 35.82
CA HIS A 864 -12.92 5.29 34.47
C HIS A 864 -13.59 3.94 34.15
N LEU A 865 -13.00 2.82 34.58
CA LEU A 865 -13.56 1.49 34.32
C LEU A 865 -14.80 1.19 35.15
N ARG A 866 -14.82 1.54 36.45
CA ARG A 866 -15.92 1.18 37.36
C ARG A 866 -17.13 2.12 37.30
N VAL A 867 -16.97 3.36 36.82
CA VAL A 867 -18.09 4.31 36.72
C VAL A 867 -18.90 4.03 35.44
N GLY A 868 -19.93 3.21 35.56
CA GLY A 868 -20.98 3.10 34.55
C GLY A 868 -22.00 4.22 34.65
N LYS A 869 -21.97 5.17 33.71
CA LYS A 869 -23.07 6.13 33.55
C LYS A 869 -24.26 5.46 32.88
N LEU A 870 -25.08 4.77 33.67
CA LEU A 870 -26.40 4.34 33.20
C LEU A 870 -27.38 5.52 33.31
N PRO A 871 -28.05 5.94 32.22
CA PRO A 871 -29.04 7.02 32.26
C PRO A 871 -30.09 6.78 33.35
N PRO A 872 -30.50 7.81 34.12
CA PRO A 872 -31.44 7.65 35.23
C PRO A 872 -32.73 6.91 34.86
N ARG A 873 -33.25 7.16 33.65
CA ARG A 873 -34.46 6.52 33.11
C ARG A 873 -34.31 5.02 32.82
N LEU A 874 -33.08 4.55 32.62
CA LEU A 874 -32.77 3.15 32.31
C LEU A 874 -32.43 2.29 33.54
N ARG A 875 -32.16 2.93 34.69
CA ARG A 875 -31.85 2.25 35.96
C ARG A 875 -32.86 1.19 36.39
N PRO A 876 -34.18 1.37 36.20
CA PRO A 876 -35.14 0.34 36.60
C PRO A 876 -35.04 -0.97 35.82
N TYR A 877 -34.48 -0.95 34.60
CA TYR A 877 -34.44 -2.11 33.71
C TYR A 877 -33.11 -2.87 33.76
N TYR A 878 -32.01 -2.16 33.96
CA TYR A 878 -30.65 -2.70 33.79
C TYR A 878 -29.83 -2.79 35.09
N LYS A 879 -30.38 -2.37 36.24
CA LYS A 879 -29.72 -2.53 37.54
C LYS A 879 -29.55 -3.97 37.98
#